data_AF-A0A354U5A4-F1
#
_entry.id   AF-A0A354U5A4-F1
#
_cell.length_a   1.000
_cell.length_b   1.000
_cell.length_c   1.000
_cell.angle_alpha   90.00
_cell.angle_beta   90.00
_cell.angle_gamma   90.00
#
_symmetry.space_group_name_H-M   'P 1'
#
loop_
_entity.id
_entity.type
_entity.pdbx_description
1 polymer ?
#
loop_
_entity_poly.entity_id
_entity_poly.type
_entity_poly.pdbx_seq_one_letter_code
_entity_poly.pdbx_strand_id
1 'polypeptide(L)'
;MFAEEIKFHKQRADIFYERVKACVYSNAVRLNCMFAPSEQPVPFEKRLGLQYSKLEPGGRWGQNYSSAWFHITGTVPQEFEGLELALIFDPGGESMIFGNDGVPVCGLTGGSVFSPNYRKTAFRINGSHKAGDKLEFWIEGAANDLFGLVNPLSFFRETEHPRHAFTGLLGACDLAVFNREAWNLQLDLQVLLSLLKTLPEGDWRIRRLLGVLGRAADAWNENPANSAAARGILKEFLDLRPSGAVMTAHGVGHAHIDTGWLWPVRETIRKCARSFSSQLMLIDEYPEYIFGASAAQHYAFIKENYPGLYEKIRKAVAAGRWEIQGGMWVEADCVLSSGESIVRQFIHGKNFFRDEFGVDVSNLWLPDAFGYSASLPQIIRKAGCSCFLSTKIAWSQFNRFPYQSFLWKGIDGSSVLTHFPPENTYGSMLQPEGMIRAQNNCSEGDRVFDFLALFGVGDGGGGPYAELIERGKRMENLESVPHFKFDRADRFFELLEKHRAELPSWNGELYLELHRGTLTAQARTKRGNRKCEQALAETEFLCSMLPYAQYPAAELDRAWKTLLLNQFHDIIPGSSVAEVYRTAEAQYREILDLCATLQKRAATELFPAEEGSALLFNSLPYDVSPLIELPESWNGYSVCDESGRELPVQHENGRTVVRVRLPKLAFSVLKRGKRCRVPADTDSGELVLENSRIRYVFAPDATLIEAVEKESGRSVLSPGAHGNEFALYVDRALTYEAWDVDPYYPNQTPLRPQSVRARKVLAGPLRSALEFELKISNSTIRQTVVLEAEGTRLD
;
A
#
# COMPACT_ATOMS: atom_id res chain seq x y z
N MET A 1 25.34 30.13 31.24
CA MET A 1 25.78 30.01 29.85
C MET A 1 25.05 31.04 29.01
N PHE A 2 25.79 31.84 28.26
CA PHE A 2 25.29 32.71 27.20
C PHE A 2 24.93 31.88 25.95
N ALA A 3 24.19 32.47 25.00
CA ALA A 3 23.74 31.76 23.79
C ALA A 3 24.90 31.16 22.98
N GLU A 4 26.00 31.91 22.81
CA GLU A 4 27.21 31.42 22.10
C GLU A 4 27.91 30.27 22.84
N GLU A 5 27.92 30.27 24.18
CA GLU A 5 28.48 29.16 24.95
C GLU A 5 27.63 27.89 24.79
N ILE A 6 26.30 28.03 24.80
CA ILE A 6 25.38 26.91 24.54
C ILE A 6 25.65 26.33 23.14
N LYS A 7 25.80 27.19 22.12
CA LYS A 7 26.10 26.76 20.74
C LYS A 7 27.43 26.01 20.66
N PHE A 8 28.48 26.52 21.32
CA PHE A 8 29.78 25.85 21.40
C PHE A 8 29.68 24.46 22.03
N HIS A 9 29.01 24.34 23.17
CA HIS A 9 28.85 23.05 23.86
C HIS A 9 27.98 22.07 23.08
N LYS A 10 26.94 22.53 22.38
CA LYS A 10 26.14 21.72 21.46
C LYS A 10 27.01 21.15 20.34
N GLN A 11 27.77 22.00 19.66
CA GLN A 11 28.68 21.59 18.60
C GLN A 11 29.72 20.57 19.09
N ARG A 12 30.26 20.76 20.29
CA ARG A 12 31.18 19.79 20.92
C ARG A 12 30.50 18.43 21.12
N ALA A 13 29.26 18.42 21.61
CA ALA A 13 28.52 17.19 21.85
C ALA A 13 28.15 16.46 20.54
N ASP A 14 27.81 17.19 19.48
CA ASP A 14 27.56 16.63 18.15
C ASP A 14 28.84 15.99 17.57
N ILE A 15 29.99 16.67 17.68
CA ILE A 15 31.28 16.12 17.25
C ILE A 15 31.64 14.87 18.08
N PHE A 16 31.44 14.91 19.40
CA PHE A 16 31.66 13.77 20.27
C PHE A 16 30.84 12.56 19.81
N TYR A 17 29.55 12.75 19.52
CA TYR A 17 28.68 11.71 18.97
C TYR A 17 29.22 11.11 17.66
N GLU A 18 29.59 11.94 16.68
CA GLU A 18 30.11 11.44 15.39
C GLU A 18 31.42 10.67 15.55
N ARG A 19 32.29 11.09 16.47
CA ARG A 19 33.55 10.39 16.76
C ARG A 19 33.32 9.04 17.43
N VAL A 20 32.40 8.95 18.39
CA VAL A 20 32.01 7.66 19.01
C VAL A 20 31.43 6.72 17.96
N LYS A 21 30.52 7.23 17.10
CA LYS A 21 29.88 6.46 16.03
C LYS A 21 30.91 5.86 15.05
N ALA A 22 31.96 6.62 14.71
CA ALA A 22 33.02 6.13 13.84
C ALA A 22 33.84 4.96 14.45
N CYS A 23 33.74 4.74 15.76
CA CYS A 23 34.49 3.70 16.47
C CYS A 23 33.68 2.46 16.85
N VAL A 24 32.39 2.38 16.45
CA VAL A 24 31.54 1.20 16.73
C VAL A 24 32.10 -0.05 16.08
N TYR A 25 32.61 0.08 14.85
CA TYR A 25 33.29 -0.99 14.14
C TYR A 25 34.74 -0.61 13.96
N SER A 26 35.66 -1.41 14.50
CA SER A 26 37.10 -1.16 14.43
C SER A 26 37.84 -2.38 13.90
N ASN A 27 39.12 -2.18 13.55
CA ASN A 27 40.01 -3.26 13.08
C ASN A 27 39.34 -4.08 11.96
N ALA A 28 39.07 -3.47 10.80
CA ALA A 28 38.42 -4.17 9.70
C ALA A 28 39.45 -4.97 8.86
N VAL A 29 39.14 -6.22 8.54
CA VAL A 29 39.92 -7.10 7.66
C VAL A 29 39.06 -7.52 6.48
N ARG A 30 39.61 -7.39 5.27
CA ARG A 30 38.93 -7.74 4.02
C ARG A 30 38.62 -9.23 3.95
N LEU A 31 37.36 -9.56 3.69
CA LEU A 31 36.93 -10.94 3.42
C LEU A 31 37.01 -11.25 1.92
N ASN A 32 37.10 -12.53 1.58
CA ASN A 32 37.02 -12.96 0.19
C ASN A 32 35.56 -12.96 -0.26
N CYS A 33 35.23 -12.16 -1.27
CA CYS A 33 33.89 -12.05 -1.83
C CYS A 33 33.86 -12.62 -3.25
N MET A 34 33.15 -13.72 -3.44
CA MET A 34 32.80 -14.24 -4.76
C MET A 34 31.35 -13.87 -5.07
N PHE A 35 31.03 -13.50 -6.30
CA PHE A 35 29.66 -13.19 -6.71
C PHE A 35 29.29 -13.83 -8.04
N ALA A 36 28.00 -14.10 -8.23
CA ALA A 36 27.43 -14.59 -9.48
C ALA A 36 26.17 -13.77 -9.83
N PRO A 37 26.20 -12.96 -10.90
CA PRO A 37 25.05 -12.16 -11.31
C PRO A 37 23.99 -13.01 -12.02
N SER A 38 22.75 -12.53 -12.00
CA SER A 38 21.58 -13.15 -12.62
C SER A 38 20.55 -12.07 -12.98
N GLU A 39 19.78 -12.29 -14.05
CA GLU A 39 18.72 -11.35 -14.44
C GLU A 39 17.51 -11.43 -13.49
N GLN A 40 17.20 -12.63 -13.00
CA GLN A 40 16.07 -12.91 -12.13
C GLN A 40 16.54 -13.55 -10.82
N PRO A 41 15.75 -13.47 -9.73
CA PRO A 41 16.08 -14.13 -8.48
C PRO A 41 16.30 -15.64 -8.67
N VAL A 42 17.34 -16.19 -8.05
CA VAL A 42 17.68 -17.62 -8.10
C VAL A 42 17.46 -18.22 -6.70
N PRO A 43 16.61 -19.26 -6.55
CA PRO A 43 16.39 -19.92 -5.26
C PRO A 43 17.70 -20.44 -4.64
N PHE A 44 17.76 -20.47 -3.31
CA PHE A 44 18.96 -20.85 -2.55
C PHE A 44 19.54 -22.20 -2.99
N GLU A 45 18.70 -23.19 -3.27
CA GLU A 45 19.10 -24.55 -3.66
C GLU A 45 19.82 -24.59 -5.02
N LYS A 46 19.54 -23.61 -5.88
CA LYS A 46 20.12 -23.52 -7.24
C LYS A 46 21.36 -22.64 -7.32
N ARG A 47 21.71 -21.93 -6.23
CA ARG A 47 22.80 -20.94 -6.21
C ARG A 47 24.16 -21.50 -6.60
N LEU A 48 24.43 -22.79 -6.31
CA LEU A 48 25.71 -23.44 -6.60
C LEU A 48 25.92 -23.72 -8.09
N GLY A 49 24.85 -23.69 -8.91
CA GLY A 49 24.94 -23.86 -10.36
C GLY A 49 25.33 -22.59 -11.11
N LEU A 50 25.51 -21.47 -10.41
CA LEU A 50 25.89 -20.18 -11.01
C LEU A 50 27.41 -20.06 -11.20
N GLN A 51 27.83 -19.16 -12.09
CA GLN A 51 29.24 -18.89 -12.35
C GLN A 51 29.74 -17.76 -11.44
N TYR A 52 30.59 -18.11 -10.47
CA TYR A 52 31.13 -17.17 -9.51
C TYR A 52 32.45 -16.56 -9.99
N SER A 53 32.58 -15.26 -9.79
CA SER A 53 33.80 -14.51 -10.03
C SER A 53 34.16 -13.65 -8.82
N LYS A 54 35.43 -13.29 -8.68
CA LYS A 54 35.88 -12.49 -7.54
C LYS A 54 35.35 -11.06 -7.65
N LEU A 55 34.89 -10.49 -6.54
CA LEU A 55 34.48 -9.10 -6.43
C LEU A 55 35.27 -8.40 -5.33
N GLU A 56 35.75 -7.19 -5.65
CA GLU A 56 36.36 -6.29 -4.67
C GLU A 56 35.47 -5.06 -4.50
N PRO A 57 35.46 -4.43 -3.33
CA PRO A 57 34.86 -3.11 -3.12
C PRO A 57 35.25 -2.08 -4.18
N GLY A 58 34.27 -1.28 -4.60
CA GLY A 58 34.29 -0.45 -5.81
C GLY A 58 33.86 -1.21 -7.08
N GLY A 59 33.84 -2.54 -7.04
CA GLY A 59 33.41 -3.39 -8.15
C GLY A 59 31.91 -3.35 -8.39
N ARG A 60 31.52 -3.36 -9.67
CA ARG A 60 30.13 -3.45 -10.10
C ARG A 60 29.69 -4.91 -10.18
N TRP A 61 28.56 -5.22 -9.56
CA TRP A 61 27.96 -6.56 -9.58
C TRP A 61 26.59 -6.62 -10.26
N GLY A 62 25.90 -5.48 -10.40
CA GLY A 62 24.53 -5.47 -10.93
C GLY A 62 24.11 -4.17 -11.63
N GLN A 63 22.96 -4.25 -12.29
CA GLN A 63 22.19 -3.15 -12.88
C GLN A 63 20.73 -3.21 -12.39
N ASN A 64 19.88 -2.26 -12.78
CA ASN A 64 18.46 -2.19 -12.38
C ASN A 64 17.78 -3.55 -12.21
N TYR A 65 17.34 -3.86 -10.99
CA TYR A 65 16.57 -5.06 -10.65
C TYR A 65 17.24 -6.41 -10.99
N SER A 66 18.51 -6.41 -11.39
CA SER A 66 19.31 -7.63 -11.46
C SER A 66 19.48 -8.23 -10.07
N SER A 67 19.71 -9.53 -10.02
CA SER A 67 19.94 -10.25 -8.77
C SER A 67 21.35 -10.84 -8.77
N ALA A 68 21.90 -11.11 -7.61
CA ALA A 68 23.18 -11.82 -7.51
C ALA A 68 23.22 -12.71 -6.27
N TRP A 69 24.03 -13.75 -6.34
CA TRP A 69 24.46 -14.47 -5.15
C TRP A 69 25.89 -14.08 -4.81
N PHE A 70 26.14 -13.82 -3.53
CA PHE A 70 27.46 -13.60 -2.96
C PHE A 70 27.82 -14.77 -2.05
N HIS A 71 29.04 -15.25 -2.20
CA HIS A 71 29.67 -16.24 -1.33
C HIS A 71 30.87 -15.59 -0.68
N ILE A 72 30.74 -15.27 0.61
CA ILE A 72 31.75 -14.55 1.38
C ILE A 72 32.43 -15.54 2.31
N THR A 73 33.76 -15.56 2.27
CA THR A 73 34.59 -16.49 3.05
C THR A 73 35.76 -15.78 3.72
N GLY A 74 36.19 -16.30 4.87
CA GLY A 74 37.38 -15.82 5.56
C GLY A 74 37.71 -16.65 6.80
N THR A 75 38.73 -16.21 7.53
CA THR A 75 39.11 -16.79 8.82
C THR A 75 39.24 -15.71 9.87
N VAL A 76 38.94 -16.05 11.13
CA VAL A 76 39.08 -15.12 12.25
C VAL A 76 40.57 -14.86 12.54
N PRO A 77 41.05 -13.60 12.49
CA PRO A 77 42.43 -13.24 12.83
C PRO A 77 42.77 -13.50 14.31
N GLN A 78 44.05 -13.57 14.63
CA GLN A 78 44.50 -13.83 16.01
C GLN A 78 44.11 -12.69 16.96
N GLU A 79 44.21 -11.46 16.48
CA GLU A 79 43.84 -10.24 17.20
C GLU A 79 42.34 -10.12 17.51
N PHE A 80 41.48 -10.94 16.88
CA PHE A 80 40.03 -10.91 17.05
C PHE A 80 39.51 -12.02 17.96
N GLU A 81 40.39 -12.89 18.43
CA GLU A 81 40.03 -14.01 19.30
C GLU A 81 39.29 -13.53 20.55
N GLY A 82 38.10 -14.11 20.79
CA GLY A 82 37.26 -13.78 21.95
C GLY A 82 36.55 -12.43 21.89
N LEU A 83 36.73 -11.63 20.84
CA LEU A 83 36.01 -10.37 20.65
C LEU A 83 34.66 -10.59 19.96
N GLU A 84 33.76 -9.61 20.10
CA GLU A 84 32.51 -9.58 19.32
C GLU A 84 32.80 -9.11 17.90
N LEU A 85 32.27 -9.85 16.92
CA LEU A 85 32.58 -9.62 15.50
C LEU A 85 31.32 -9.26 14.72
N ALA A 86 31.51 -8.51 13.64
CA ALA A 86 30.47 -8.20 12.67
C ALA A 86 30.98 -8.34 11.24
N LEU A 87 30.13 -8.88 10.37
CA LEU A 87 30.27 -8.75 8.93
C LEU A 87 29.78 -7.36 8.52
N ILE A 88 30.67 -6.56 7.93
CA ILE A 88 30.33 -5.29 7.28
C ILE A 88 30.19 -5.57 5.78
N PHE A 89 28.95 -5.63 5.31
CA PHE A 89 28.61 -5.88 3.92
C PHE A 89 27.67 -4.80 3.41
N ASP A 90 28.17 -4.00 2.47
CA ASP A 90 27.39 -2.97 1.78
C ASP A 90 27.36 -3.29 0.29
N PRO A 91 26.28 -3.90 -0.23
CA PRO A 91 26.15 -4.19 -1.65
C PRO A 91 25.71 -2.97 -2.47
N GLY A 92 25.53 -1.80 -1.84
CA GLY A 92 25.00 -0.60 -2.49
C GLY A 92 23.50 -0.69 -2.82
N GLY A 93 22.82 -1.76 -2.40
CA GLY A 93 21.41 -2.03 -2.61
C GLY A 93 20.82 -2.91 -1.52
N GLU A 94 19.76 -3.65 -1.86
CA GLU A 94 19.10 -4.56 -0.93
C GLU A 94 19.76 -5.95 -0.93
N SER A 95 19.85 -6.61 0.22
CA SER A 95 20.33 -8.00 0.28
C SER A 95 19.76 -8.81 1.44
N MET A 96 19.93 -10.12 1.38
CA MET A 96 19.40 -11.09 2.34
C MET A 96 20.47 -12.14 2.66
N ILE A 97 20.84 -12.24 3.93
CA ILE A 97 21.72 -13.30 4.44
C ILE A 97 20.89 -14.56 4.64
N PHE A 98 21.44 -15.71 4.22
CA PHE A 98 20.85 -17.03 4.41
C PHE A 98 21.70 -17.88 5.35
N GLY A 99 21.02 -18.71 6.14
CA GLY A 99 21.65 -19.82 6.85
C GLY A 99 22.06 -20.94 5.89
N ASN A 100 22.93 -21.84 6.35
CA ASN A 100 23.35 -23.00 5.56
C ASN A 100 22.20 -23.97 5.26
N ASP A 101 21.12 -23.88 6.03
CA ASP A 101 19.85 -24.58 5.83
C ASP A 101 18.94 -23.94 4.76
N GLY A 102 19.35 -22.82 4.17
CA GLY A 102 18.57 -22.08 3.18
C GLY A 102 17.47 -21.21 3.75
N VAL A 103 17.41 -21.03 5.08
CA VAL A 103 16.43 -20.14 5.71
C VAL A 103 16.99 -18.72 5.78
N PRO A 104 16.24 -17.69 5.33
CA PRO A 104 16.63 -16.29 5.53
C PRO A 104 16.89 -15.96 7.00
N VAL A 105 17.99 -15.24 7.25
CA VAL A 105 18.46 -14.85 8.59
C VAL A 105 18.32 -13.34 8.81
N CYS A 106 18.71 -12.52 7.83
CA CYS A 106 18.68 -11.07 7.97
C CYS A 106 18.57 -10.36 6.62
N GLY A 107 17.75 -9.32 6.53
CA GLY A 107 17.82 -8.34 5.47
C GLY A 107 18.84 -7.23 5.77
N LEU A 108 19.70 -6.95 4.79
CA LEU A 108 20.60 -5.81 4.77
C LEU A 108 20.12 -4.76 3.74
N THR A 109 20.43 -3.50 3.99
CA THR A 109 20.06 -2.38 3.12
C THR A 109 21.14 -1.30 3.12
N GLY A 110 21.47 -0.79 1.93
CA GLY A 110 22.39 0.32 1.72
C GLY A 110 21.84 1.69 2.19
N GLY A 111 20.53 1.80 2.42
CA GLY A 111 19.94 3.07 2.85
C GLY A 111 18.43 3.17 2.66
N SER A 112 17.86 4.24 3.21
CA SER A 112 16.51 4.71 2.90
C SER A 112 16.56 6.16 2.49
N VAL A 113 15.88 6.50 1.38
CA VAL A 113 15.78 7.88 0.90
C VAL A 113 14.93 8.76 1.82
N PHE A 114 13.95 8.18 2.53
CA PHE A 114 13.11 8.89 3.50
C PHE A 114 13.66 8.84 4.93
N SER A 115 14.69 8.03 5.18
CA SER A 115 15.36 7.93 6.48
C SER A 115 16.88 7.90 6.30
N PRO A 116 17.54 9.06 6.19
CA PRO A 116 18.97 9.17 5.87
C PRO A 116 19.92 8.41 6.81
N ASN A 117 19.50 8.20 8.06
CA ASN A 117 20.27 7.49 9.08
C ASN A 117 19.92 5.99 9.18
N TYR A 118 19.05 5.48 8.32
CA TYR A 118 18.68 4.07 8.29
C TYR A 118 19.55 3.33 7.27
N ARG A 119 20.51 2.56 7.79
CA ARG A 119 21.35 1.64 7.01
C ARG A 119 21.52 0.35 7.81
N LYS A 120 21.42 -0.79 7.13
CA LYS A 120 21.68 -2.11 7.73
C LYS A 120 22.76 -2.80 6.91
N THR A 121 24.00 -2.36 7.08
CA THR A 121 25.18 -2.90 6.39
C THR A 121 26.06 -3.75 7.30
N ALA A 122 25.68 -3.90 8.58
CA ALA A 122 26.41 -4.69 9.55
C ALA A 122 25.55 -5.86 10.05
N PHE A 123 26.13 -7.04 10.10
CA PHE A 123 25.54 -8.25 10.68
C PHE A 123 26.44 -8.76 11.80
N ARG A 124 25.96 -8.69 13.05
CA ARG A 124 26.69 -9.19 14.22
C ARG A 124 26.75 -10.72 14.18
N ILE A 125 27.94 -11.26 14.39
CA ILE A 125 28.19 -12.69 14.38
C ILE A 125 28.06 -13.17 15.82
N ASN A 126 27.04 -13.99 16.09
CA ASN A 126 26.77 -14.50 17.43
C ASN A 126 27.77 -15.60 17.80
N GLY A 127 28.23 -15.56 19.06
CA GLY A 127 29.09 -16.58 19.64
C GLY A 127 30.49 -16.07 19.96
N SER A 128 31.30 -16.94 20.57
CA SER A 128 32.72 -16.70 20.78
C SER A 128 33.49 -17.39 19.66
N HIS A 129 34.43 -16.66 19.06
CA HIS A 129 35.23 -17.15 17.94
C HIS A 129 36.70 -17.25 18.33
N LYS A 130 37.36 -18.31 17.87
CA LYS A 130 38.79 -18.55 18.03
C LYS A 130 39.55 -18.14 16.79
N ALA A 131 40.82 -17.80 16.97
CA ALA A 131 41.73 -17.58 15.86
C ALA A 131 41.73 -18.80 14.91
N GLY A 132 41.56 -18.56 13.61
CA GLY A 132 41.50 -19.59 12.58
C GLY A 132 40.12 -20.21 12.33
N ASP A 133 39.08 -19.86 13.11
CA ASP A 133 37.70 -20.27 12.81
C ASP A 133 37.30 -19.80 11.41
N LYS A 134 36.67 -20.69 10.64
CA LYS A 134 36.20 -20.38 9.28
C LYS A 134 34.87 -19.65 9.32
N LEU A 135 34.78 -18.58 8.55
CA LEU A 135 33.56 -17.81 8.34
C LEU A 135 33.07 -18.02 6.91
N GLU A 136 31.77 -18.25 6.78
CA GLU A 136 31.09 -18.44 5.49
C GLU A 136 29.71 -17.78 5.54
N PHE A 137 29.40 -16.98 4.53
CA PHE A 137 28.10 -16.33 4.37
C PHE A 137 27.59 -16.48 2.94
N TRP A 138 26.31 -16.82 2.83
CA TRP A 138 25.57 -16.84 1.58
C TRP A 138 24.57 -15.69 1.58
N ILE A 139 24.70 -14.78 0.61
CA ILE A 139 23.90 -13.56 0.55
C ILE A 139 23.26 -13.42 -0.83
N GLU A 140 21.95 -13.26 -0.89
CA GLU A 140 21.24 -12.84 -2.10
C GLU A 140 21.23 -11.31 -2.17
N GLY A 141 21.62 -10.71 -3.29
CA GLY A 141 21.49 -9.28 -3.54
C GLY A 141 20.43 -8.96 -4.61
N ALA A 142 19.79 -7.81 -4.43
CA ALA A 142 18.84 -7.22 -5.38
C ALA A 142 19.30 -5.79 -5.71
N ALA A 143 19.51 -5.52 -6.99
CA ALA A 143 20.10 -4.28 -7.48
C ALA A 143 19.03 -3.18 -7.59
N ASN A 144 18.55 -2.75 -6.43
CA ASN A 144 17.63 -1.66 -6.18
C ASN A 144 17.83 -1.14 -4.76
N ASP A 145 17.35 0.07 -4.49
CA ASP A 145 17.23 0.63 -3.14
C ASP A 145 15.99 0.05 -2.43
N LEU A 146 15.83 0.37 -1.14
CA LEU A 146 14.61 0.13 -0.38
C LEU A 146 13.38 0.72 -1.10
N PHE A 147 13.55 1.80 -1.87
CA PHE A 147 12.47 2.46 -2.63
C PHE A 147 12.52 2.21 -4.15
N GLY A 148 13.08 1.08 -4.58
CA GLY A 148 13.17 0.72 -6.00
C GLY A 148 14.35 1.42 -6.69
N LEU A 149 14.12 2.12 -7.79
CA LEU A 149 15.19 2.79 -8.55
C LEU A 149 15.37 4.28 -8.22
N VAL A 150 14.65 4.78 -7.21
CA VAL A 150 14.74 6.18 -6.81
C VAL A 150 16.06 6.43 -6.07
N ASN A 151 16.91 7.29 -6.64
CA ASN A 151 18.20 7.63 -6.05
C ASN A 151 18.04 8.75 -5.00
N PRO A 152 18.62 8.62 -3.79
CA PRO A 152 18.59 9.65 -2.75
C PRO A 152 19.12 11.04 -3.18
N LEU A 153 19.94 11.13 -4.23
CA LEU A 153 20.51 12.38 -4.73
C LEU A 153 19.54 13.21 -5.60
N SER A 154 18.33 12.73 -5.89
CA SER A 154 17.45 13.31 -6.93
C SER A 154 16.23 14.11 -6.43
N PHE A 155 16.09 14.34 -5.12
CA PHE A 155 14.91 15.02 -4.56
C PHE A 155 14.88 16.55 -4.77
N PHE A 156 16.02 17.17 -5.10
CA PHE A 156 16.07 18.61 -5.36
C PHE A 156 16.27 18.86 -6.85
N ARG A 157 15.18 19.28 -7.52
CA ARG A 157 15.13 19.94 -8.83
C ARG A 157 16.25 19.56 -9.80
N GLU A 158 15.94 18.66 -10.73
CA GLU A 158 16.31 18.88 -12.14
C GLU A 158 15.51 17.94 -13.05
N THR A 159 14.95 18.53 -14.11
CA THR A 159 14.11 17.89 -15.12
C THR A 159 14.90 17.13 -16.19
N GLU A 160 16.19 16.86 -15.96
CA GLU A 160 17.04 16.06 -16.85
C GLU A 160 17.98 15.14 -16.05
N HIS A 161 17.48 14.04 -15.47
CA HIS A 161 18.32 12.90 -15.05
C HIS A 161 17.48 11.61 -14.98
N PRO A 162 17.99 10.44 -15.44
CA PRO A 162 17.16 9.27 -15.59
C PRO A 162 16.82 8.68 -14.20
N ARG A 163 15.53 8.74 -13.86
CA ARG A 163 14.84 8.00 -12.77
C ARG A 163 14.90 6.45 -12.95
N HIS A 164 15.95 5.94 -13.57
CA HIS A 164 15.99 4.63 -14.23
C HIS A 164 17.37 3.97 -14.17
N ALA A 165 18.29 4.34 -13.28
CA ALA A 165 19.62 3.74 -13.25
C ALA A 165 20.11 3.51 -11.81
N PHE A 166 20.09 2.25 -11.41
CA PHE A 166 20.76 1.71 -10.25
C PHE A 166 22.00 0.94 -10.70
N THR A 167 23.10 1.15 -9.97
CA THR A 167 24.34 0.42 -10.17
C THR A 167 24.67 -0.31 -8.89
N GLY A 168 24.61 -1.65 -8.93
CA GLY A 168 25.05 -2.47 -7.81
C GLY A 168 26.57 -2.36 -7.68
N LEU A 169 27.03 -1.56 -6.71
CA LEU A 169 28.44 -1.37 -6.38
C LEU A 169 28.69 -1.93 -4.99
N LEU A 170 29.68 -2.81 -4.86
CA LEU A 170 30.09 -3.29 -3.54
C LEU A 170 30.83 -2.16 -2.81
N GLY A 171 30.26 -1.62 -1.75
CA GLY A 171 30.88 -0.59 -0.91
C GLY A 171 31.88 -1.17 0.10
N ALA A 172 31.50 -2.24 0.79
CA ALA A 172 32.30 -2.87 1.83
C ALA A 172 32.03 -4.38 1.91
N CYS A 173 33.04 -5.15 2.30
CA CYS A 173 32.95 -6.59 2.54
C CYS A 173 34.06 -7.01 3.51
N ASP A 174 33.89 -6.69 4.78
CA ASP A 174 34.94 -6.75 5.77
C ASP A 174 34.44 -7.46 7.04
N LEU A 175 35.35 -8.15 7.74
CA LEU A 175 35.14 -8.59 9.12
C LEU A 175 35.66 -7.48 10.03
N ALA A 176 34.86 -6.99 10.96
CA ALA A 176 35.26 -5.96 11.91
C ALA A 176 34.96 -6.39 13.35
N VAL A 177 35.69 -5.81 14.29
CA VAL A 177 35.40 -5.90 15.73
C VAL A 177 34.25 -4.95 16.04
N PHE A 178 33.20 -5.47 16.68
CA PHE A 178 32.08 -4.69 17.18
C PHE A 178 32.34 -4.24 18.62
N ASN A 179 32.47 -2.93 18.83
CA ASN A 179 32.62 -2.34 20.14
C ASN A 179 31.25 -2.03 20.76
N ARG A 180 30.75 -2.97 21.56
CA ARG A 180 29.45 -2.86 22.25
C ARG A 180 29.33 -1.63 23.14
N GLU A 181 30.39 -1.24 23.85
CA GLU A 181 30.34 -0.06 24.73
C GLU A 181 30.34 1.25 23.94
N ALA A 182 31.07 1.33 22.82
CA ALA A 182 30.99 2.49 21.92
C ALA A 182 29.61 2.59 21.26
N TRP A 183 29.01 1.47 20.85
CA TRP A 183 27.65 1.44 20.30
C TRP A 183 26.61 1.90 21.32
N ASN A 184 26.70 1.42 22.56
CA ASN A 184 25.83 1.87 23.63
C ASN A 184 26.01 3.35 23.96
N LEU A 185 27.25 3.85 23.99
CA LEU A 185 27.53 5.27 24.21
C LEU A 185 26.97 6.13 23.08
N GLN A 186 27.09 5.69 21.82
CA GLN A 186 26.50 6.37 20.68
C GLN A 186 24.98 6.52 20.87
N LEU A 187 24.30 5.46 21.31
CA LEU A 187 22.84 5.45 21.52
C LEU A 187 22.43 6.35 22.69
N ASP A 188 23.18 6.31 23.79
CA ASP A 188 23.00 7.20 24.94
C ASP A 188 23.09 8.68 24.50
N LEU A 189 24.13 9.02 23.74
CA LEU A 189 24.33 10.35 23.18
C LEU A 189 23.21 10.74 22.22
N GLN A 190 22.79 9.83 21.34
CA GLN A 190 21.73 10.11 20.37
C GLN A 190 20.40 10.48 21.04
N VAL A 191 20.00 9.73 22.09
CA VAL A 191 18.79 10.01 22.87
C VAL A 191 18.91 11.36 23.57
N LEU A 192 20.02 11.60 24.28
CA LEU A 192 20.22 12.85 25.02
C LEU A 192 20.32 14.08 24.09
N LEU A 193 20.98 13.97 22.94
CA LEU A 193 21.04 15.04 21.94
C LEU A 193 19.68 15.34 21.32
N SER A 194 18.84 14.32 21.10
CA SER A 194 17.46 14.52 20.68
C SER A 194 16.64 15.22 21.76
N LEU A 195 16.75 14.78 23.02
CA LEU A 195 16.08 15.44 24.15
C LEU A 195 16.49 16.91 24.26
N LEU A 196 17.78 17.22 24.12
CA LEU A 196 18.31 18.58 24.16
C LEU A 196 17.65 19.53 23.14
N LYS A 197 17.21 19.01 21.98
CA LYS A 197 16.51 19.79 20.95
C LYS A 197 15.08 20.18 21.35
N THR A 198 14.47 19.43 22.27
CA THR A 198 13.08 19.62 22.72
C THR A 198 12.94 20.59 23.90
N LEU A 199 14.04 20.84 24.62
CA LEU A 199 14.02 21.71 25.79
C LEU A 199 13.77 23.17 25.38
N PRO A 200 12.85 23.90 26.05
CA PRO A 200 12.57 25.29 25.75
C PRO A 200 13.80 26.19 25.87
N GLU A 201 13.86 27.26 25.09
CA GLU A 201 14.91 28.25 25.21
C GLU A 201 14.96 28.83 26.64
N GLY A 202 16.17 28.92 27.20
CA GLY A 202 16.37 29.41 28.58
C GLY A 202 16.16 28.37 29.67
N ASP A 203 15.69 27.16 29.36
CA ASP A 203 15.51 26.07 30.34
C ASP A 203 16.86 25.70 31.00
N TRP A 204 16.89 25.68 32.33
CA TRP A 204 18.10 25.40 33.10
C TRP A 204 18.64 23.98 32.83
N ARG A 205 17.78 23.03 32.44
CA ARG A 205 18.15 21.66 32.10
C ARG A 205 19.07 21.59 30.89
N ILE A 206 19.00 22.55 29.96
CA ILE A 206 19.96 22.68 28.84
C ILE A 206 21.38 22.78 29.37
N ARG A 207 21.61 23.65 30.37
CA ARG A 207 22.94 23.86 30.97
C ARG A 207 23.42 22.62 31.71
N ARG A 208 22.52 21.95 32.44
CA ARG A 208 22.83 20.69 33.14
C ARG A 208 23.22 19.59 32.15
N LEU A 209 22.41 19.39 31.11
CA LEU A 209 22.62 18.33 30.11
C LEU A 209 23.92 18.57 29.31
N LEU A 210 24.17 19.79 28.86
CA LEU A 210 25.43 20.15 28.19
C LEU A 210 26.65 19.96 29.09
N GLY A 211 26.52 20.24 30.39
CA GLY A 211 27.58 19.97 31.36
C GLY A 211 27.88 18.47 31.50
N VAL A 212 26.85 17.62 31.56
CA VAL A 212 26.99 16.15 31.60
C VAL A 212 27.63 15.63 30.32
N LEU A 213 27.16 16.08 29.15
CA LEU A 213 27.72 15.71 27.85
C LEU A 213 29.19 16.13 27.71
N GLY A 214 29.55 17.33 28.20
CA GLY A 214 30.92 17.82 28.21
C GLY A 214 31.85 16.94 29.04
N ARG A 215 31.46 16.60 30.28
CA ARG A 215 32.24 15.72 31.14
C ARG A 215 32.35 14.29 30.59
N ALA A 216 31.29 13.78 29.98
CA ALA A 216 31.33 12.48 29.30
C ALA A 216 32.33 12.50 28.13
N ALA A 217 32.38 13.58 27.35
CA ALA A 217 33.38 13.76 26.30
C ALA A 217 34.81 13.84 26.86
N ASP A 218 35.01 14.55 27.98
CA ASP A 218 36.30 14.63 28.69
C ASP A 218 36.75 13.24 29.18
N ALA A 219 35.83 12.44 29.74
CA ALA A 219 36.13 11.09 30.24
C ALA A 219 36.37 10.08 29.11
N TRP A 220 35.65 10.22 27.98
CA TRP A 220 35.89 9.40 26.81
C TRP A 220 37.29 9.65 26.22
N ASN A 221 37.72 10.92 26.20
CA ASN A 221 39.07 11.33 25.80
C ASN A 221 39.53 10.72 24.46
N GLU A 222 38.65 10.74 23.45
CA GLU A 222 38.94 10.26 22.10
C GLU A 222 39.39 8.79 22.02
N ASN A 223 39.00 7.98 23.02
CA ASN A 223 39.41 6.58 23.12
C ASN A 223 38.20 5.66 23.37
N PRO A 224 37.87 4.76 22.41
CA PRO A 224 36.75 3.82 22.54
C PRO A 224 36.84 2.87 23.75
N ALA A 225 38.02 2.66 24.33
CA ALA A 225 38.17 1.88 25.56
C ALA A 225 37.53 2.57 26.78
N ASN A 226 37.36 3.90 26.73
CA ASN A 226 36.77 4.69 27.80
C ASN A 226 35.25 4.85 27.68
N SER A 227 34.61 4.20 26.70
CA SER A 227 33.17 4.35 26.44
C SER A 227 32.32 4.06 27.69
N ALA A 228 32.64 3.01 28.45
CA ALA A 228 31.93 2.67 29.68
C ALA A 228 32.03 3.79 30.75
N ALA A 229 33.19 4.44 30.87
CA ALA A 229 33.38 5.54 31.82
C ALA A 229 32.54 6.77 31.43
N ALA A 230 32.53 7.12 30.15
CA ALA A 230 31.70 8.21 29.63
C ALA A 230 30.20 7.93 29.84
N ARG A 231 29.75 6.70 29.58
CA ARG A 231 28.37 6.28 29.85
C ARG A 231 28.00 6.38 31.32
N GLY A 232 28.92 6.04 32.22
CA GLY A 232 28.75 6.20 33.67
C GLY A 232 28.39 7.64 34.07
N ILE A 233 28.94 8.63 33.36
CA ILE A 233 28.61 10.06 33.57
C ILE A 233 27.23 10.40 32.97
N LEU A 234 26.89 9.88 31.79
CA LEU A 234 25.59 10.14 31.16
C LEU A 234 24.40 9.64 31.99
N LYS A 235 24.60 8.61 32.84
CA LYS A 235 23.61 8.11 33.80
C LYS A 235 23.10 9.18 34.77
N GLU A 236 23.89 10.22 35.08
CA GLU A 236 23.43 11.35 35.89
C GLU A 236 22.17 12.05 35.33
N PHE A 237 21.94 11.89 34.01
CA PHE A 237 20.75 12.40 33.34
C PHE A 237 19.83 11.27 32.86
N LEU A 238 20.36 10.17 32.32
CA LEU A 238 19.55 9.05 31.81
C LEU A 238 18.74 8.34 32.89
N ASP A 239 19.22 8.31 34.14
CA ASP A 239 18.53 7.64 35.26
C ASP A 239 17.50 8.57 35.95
N LEU A 240 17.35 9.82 35.48
CA LEU A 240 16.31 10.73 35.97
C LEU A 240 14.94 10.26 35.50
N ARG A 241 14.02 10.09 36.45
CA ARG A 241 12.65 9.63 36.17
C ARG A 241 11.74 10.79 35.77
N PRO A 242 10.81 10.58 34.80
CA PRO A 242 9.82 11.56 34.42
C PRO A 242 8.91 11.93 35.60
N SER A 243 8.33 13.13 35.52
CA SER A 243 7.20 13.49 36.37
C SER A 243 6.05 12.50 36.17
N GLY A 244 5.25 12.23 37.22
CA GLY A 244 4.09 11.34 37.13
C GLY A 244 2.93 11.82 36.25
N ALA A 245 3.10 12.93 35.53
CA ALA A 245 2.11 13.52 34.64
C ALA A 245 2.38 13.26 33.15
N VAL A 246 3.44 12.51 32.80
CA VAL A 246 3.71 12.14 31.40
C VAL A 246 2.81 10.99 30.94
N MET A 247 2.56 10.91 29.63
CA MET A 247 1.80 9.83 29.01
C MET A 247 2.64 8.54 28.88
N THR A 248 1.98 7.44 28.52
CA THR A 248 2.62 6.17 28.14
C THR A 248 2.50 5.92 26.63
N ALA A 249 3.63 5.73 25.98
CA ALA A 249 3.75 5.27 24.59
C ALA A 249 3.82 3.74 24.56
N HIS A 250 2.81 3.11 23.97
CA HIS A 250 2.77 1.68 23.68
C HIS A 250 3.46 1.40 22.34
N GLY A 251 4.70 0.95 22.39
CA GLY A 251 5.53 0.68 21.23
C GLY A 251 5.27 -0.68 20.61
N VAL A 252 4.86 -0.70 19.34
CA VAL A 252 4.81 -1.93 18.52
C VAL A 252 5.75 -1.76 17.34
N GLY A 253 6.67 -2.70 17.15
CA GLY A 253 7.52 -2.73 15.98
C GLY A 253 6.67 -2.95 14.74
N HIS A 254 6.89 -2.16 13.70
CA HIS A 254 6.06 -2.15 12.51
C HIS A 254 6.92 -2.03 11.26
N ALA A 255 6.58 -2.80 10.23
CA ALA A 255 7.17 -2.70 8.90
C ALA A 255 6.05 -2.63 7.88
N HIS A 256 5.68 -1.41 7.48
CA HIS A 256 4.81 -1.23 6.33
C HIS A 256 5.57 -1.65 5.07
N ILE A 257 4.97 -2.50 4.23
CA ILE A 257 5.57 -2.99 2.99
C ILE A 257 4.54 -2.81 1.88
N ASP A 258 4.83 -1.94 0.92
CA ASP A 258 3.94 -1.77 -0.20
C ASP A 258 3.94 -3.01 -1.09
N THR A 259 2.75 -3.56 -1.32
CA THR A 259 2.60 -4.82 -2.06
C THR A 259 3.06 -4.64 -3.51
N GLY A 260 2.81 -3.46 -4.07
CA GLY A 260 3.43 -2.97 -5.30
C GLY A 260 3.33 -1.45 -5.31
N TRP A 261 4.47 -0.79 -5.55
CA TRP A 261 4.56 0.68 -5.60
C TRP A 261 5.68 1.10 -6.56
N LEU A 262 6.87 1.41 -6.04
CA LEU A 262 8.05 1.77 -6.84
C LEU A 262 8.81 0.55 -7.38
N TRP A 263 8.36 -0.65 -7.02
CA TRP A 263 8.86 -1.96 -7.45
C TRP A 263 7.69 -2.88 -7.85
N PRO A 264 7.94 -3.90 -8.69
CA PRO A 264 6.95 -4.91 -9.01
C PRO A 264 6.66 -5.84 -7.81
N VAL A 265 5.46 -6.44 -7.78
CA VAL A 265 5.02 -7.36 -6.71
C VAL A 265 5.99 -8.53 -6.47
N ARG A 266 6.67 -9.00 -7.53
CA ARG A 266 7.71 -10.05 -7.41
C ARG A 266 8.85 -9.66 -6.47
N GLU A 267 9.18 -8.37 -6.36
CA GLU A 267 10.22 -7.89 -5.45
C GLU A 267 9.70 -7.81 -4.01
N THR A 268 8.41 -7.54 -3.83
CA THR A 268 7.76 -7.54 -2.51
C THR A 268 7.92 -8.86 -1.79
N ILE A 269 7.86 -9.99 -2.51
CA ILE A 269 8.11 -11.33 -1.94
C ILE A 269 9.46 -11.38 -1.20
N ARG A 270 10.52 -10.85 -1.83
CA ARG A 270 11.86 -10.77 -1.23
C ARG A 270 11.93 -9.72 -0.12
N LYS A 271 11.25 -8.58 -0.27
CA LYS A 271 11.15 -7.53 0.77
C LYS A 271 10.51 -8.05 2.05
N CYS A 272 9.43 -8.83 1.94
CA CYS A 272 8.80 -9.51 3.07
C CYS A 272 9.82 -10.45 3.75
N ALA A 273 10.55 -11.27 2.98
CA ALA A 273 11.50 -12.22 3.55
C ALA A 273 12.66 -11.52 4.29
N ARG A 274 13.22 -10.46 3.68
CA ARG A 274 14.27 -9.62 4.27
C ARG A 274 13.80 -8.95 5.55
N SER A 275 12.60 -8.37 5.52
CA SER A 275 12.03 -7.68 6.67
C SER A 275 11.74 -8.67 7.80
N PHE A 276 11.00 -9.74 7.52
CA PHE A 276 10.52 -10.67 8.54
C PHE A 276 11.65 -11.48 9.18
N SER A 277 12.68 -11.85 8.41
CA SER A 277 13.88 -12.51 8.97
C SER A 277 14.64 -11.58 9.93
N SER A 278 14.84 -10.31 9.57
CA SER A 278 15.42 -9.32 10.49
C SER A 278 14.59 -9.17 11.77
N GLN A 279 13.26 -9.14 11.68
CA GLN A 279 12.41 -8.99 12.86
C GLN A 279 12.42 -10.21 13.77
N LEU A 280 12.48 -11.43 13.20
CA LEU A 280 12.65 -12.65 13.98
C LEU A 280 13.99 -12.69 14.72
N MET A 281 15.07 -12.25 14.07
CA MET A 281 16.37 -12.12 14.74
C MET A 281 16.28 -11.18 15.95
N LEU A 282 15.60 -10.04 15.80
CA LEU A 282 15.43 -9.08 16.91
C LEU A 282 14.53 -9.64 18.02
N ILE A 283 13.51 -10.44 17.69
CA ILE A 283 12.68 -11.13 18.69
C ILE A 283 13.52 -12.09 19.54
N ASP A 284 14.45 -12.81 18.90
CA ASP A 284 15.36 -13.73 19.59
C ASP A 284 16.35 -12.97 20.50
N GLU A 285 16.83 -11.80 20.06
CA GLU A 285 17.80 -11.00 20.81
C GLU A 285 17.19 -10.18 21.95
N TYR A 286 15.97 -9.66 21.76
CA TYR A 286 15.31 -8.72 22.67
C TYR A 286 14.03 -9.33 23.25
N PRO A 287 14.03 -9.92 24.46
CA PRO A 287 12.88 -10.61 25.04
C PRO A 287 11.64 -9.77 25.34
N GLU A 288 11.77 -8.45 25.33
CA GLU A 288 10.66 -7.49 25.51
C GLU A 288 10.04 -7.04 24.19
N TYR A 289 10.74 -7.19 23.07
CA TYR A 289 10.33 -6.67 21.76
C TYR A 289 9.06 -7.34 21.22
N ILE A 290 8.14 -6.54 20.68
CA ILE A 290 6.95 -7.02 19.97
C ILE A 290 6.97 -6.46 18.57
N PHE A 291 6.76 -7.32 17.57
CA PHE A 291 6.62 -6.93 16.18
C PHE A 291 5.20 -7.22 15.69
N GLY A 292 4.63 -6.33 14.87
CA GLY A 292 3.33 -6.48 14.24
C GLY A 292 3.38 -6.32 12.72
N ALA A 293 2.57 -7.10 12.00
CA ALA A 293 2.39 -6.97 10.56
C ALA A 293 0.96 -7.33 10.12
N SER A 294 0.46 -6.60 9.13
CA SER A 294 -0.97 -6.46 8.79
C SER A 294 -1.46 -7.34 7.62
N ALA A 295 -0.75 -7.40 6.51
CA ALA A 295 -1.29 -7.95 5.26
C ALA A 295 -1.18 -9.48 5.18
N ALA A 296 -2.31 -10.21 5.15
CA ALA A 296 -2.33 -11.67 5.02
C ALA A 296 -1.60 -12.18 3.76
N GLN A 297 -1.69 -11.44 2.65
CA GLN A 297 -1.00 -11.73 1.40
C GLN A 297 0.53 -11.81 1.57
N HIS A 298 1.13 -11.03 2.47
CA HIS A 298 2.58 -11.09 2.74
C HIS A 298 2.95 -12.40 3.42
N TYR A 299 2.15 -12.86 4.37
CA TYR A 299 2.35 -14.18 4.99
C TYR A 299 2.14 -15.31 3.98
N ALA A 300 1.17 -15.18 3.07
CA ALA A 300 0.97 -16.15 1.99
C ALA A 300 2.20 -16.22 1.06
N PHE A 301 2.80 -15.08 0.69
CA PHE A 301 4.05 -15.06 -0.07
C PHE A 301 5.18 -15.78 0.66
N ILE A 302 5.33 -15.57 1.96
CA ILE A 302 6.37 -16.23 2.76
C ILE A 302 6.11 -17.72 2.92
N LYS A 303 4.86 -18.13 3.14
CA LYS A 303 4.47 -19.54 3.18
C LYS A 303 4.85 -20.27 1.89
N GLU A 304 4.59 -19.66 0.73
CA GLU A 304 4.85 -20.24 -0.58
C GLU A 304 6.35 -20.26 -0.94
N ASN A 305 7.06 -19.15 -0.68
CA ASN A 305 8.42 -18.96 -1.20
C ASN A 305 9.54 -19.23 -0.18
N TYR A 306 9.24 -19.15 1.12
CA TYR A 306 10.21 -19.31 2.21
C TYR A 306 9.62 -20.11 3.39
N PRO A 307 9.26 -21.39 3.20
CA PRO A 307 8.54 -22.18 4.20
C PRO A 307 9.29 -22.31 5.55
N GLY A 308 10.63 -22.37 5.54
CA GLY A 308 11.41 -22.39 6.77
C GLY A 308 11.34 -21.09 7.57
N LEU A 309 11.23 -19.93 6.89
CA LEU A 309 11.00 -18.64 7.53
C LEU A 309 9.57 -18.57 8.07
N TYR A 310 8.59 -19.05 7.31
CA TYR A 310 7.19 -19.11 7.70
C TYR A 310 6.98 -19.87 9.03
N GLU A 311 7.64 -21.01 9.20
CA GLU A 311 7.56 -21.78 10.45
C GLU A 311 8.16 -21.04 11.66
N LYS A 312 9.20 -20.21 11.46
CA LYS A 312 9.71 -19.33 12.52
C LYS A 312 8.69 -18.26 12.89
N ILE A 313 8.00 -17.67 11.91
CA ILE A 313 6.90 -16.71 12.15
C ILE A 313 5.79 -17.38 12.97
N ARG A 314 5.32 -18.58 12.58
CA ARG A 314 4.28 -19.32 13.33
C ARG A 314 4.66 -19.52 14.80
N LYS A 315 5.92 -19.87 15.08
CA LYS A 315 6.42 -20.00 16.46
C LYS A 315 6.42 -18.67 17.21
N ALA A 316 6.85 -17.58 16.59
CA ALA A 316 6.85 -16.25 17.20
C ALA A 316 5.42 -15.74 17.48
N VAL A 317 4.46 -16.05 16.59
CA VAL A 317 3.03 -15.76 16.78
C VAL A 317 2.47 -16.55 17.95
N ALA A 318 2.74 -17.86 18.02
CA ALA A 318 2.31 -18.71 19.13
C ALA A 318 2.92 -18.27 20.48
N ALA A 319 4.14 -17.72 20.46
CA ALA A 319 4.80 -17.13 21.62
C ALA A 319 4.26 -15.73 22.00
N GLY A 320 3.36 -15.15 21.20
CA GLY A 320 2.78 -13.82 21.43
C GLY A 320 3.71 -12.64 21.14
N ARG A 321 4.89 -12.90 20.56
CA ARG A 321 5.95 -11.90 20.28
C ARG A 321 5.85 -11.32 18.87
N TRP A 322 5.11 -12.00 18.00
CA TRP A 322 4.67 -11.53 16.71
C TRP A 322 3.15 -11.34 16.73
N GLU A 323 2.69 -10.10 16.63
CA GLU A 323 1.27 -9.74 16.60
C GLU A 323 0.75 -9.77 15.16
N ILE A 324 -0.26 -10.59 14.92
CA ILE A 324 -1.03 -10.52 13.67
C ILE A 324 -1.98 -9.33 13.76
N GLN A 325 -1.85 -8.38 12.84
CA GLN A 325 -2.66 -7.17 12.76
C GLN A 325 -3.46 -7.17 11.44
N GLY A 326 -4.44 -6.27 11.31
CA GLY A 326 -5.13 -5.98 10.04
C GLY A 326 -5.91 -7.13 9.43
N GLY A 327 -7.23 -7.22 9.67
CA GLY A 327 -8.05 -8.33 9.17
C GLY A 327 -8.21 -8.49 7.65
N MET A 328 -7.56 -7.68 6.80
CA MET A 328 -7.72 -7.72 5.34
C MET A 328 -6.66 -8.58 4.64
N TRP A 329 -6.96 -9.00 3.40
CA TRP A 329 -6.03 -9.76 2.57
C TRP A 329 -4.79 -8.93 2.19
N VAL A 330 -5.01 -7.68 1.78
CA VAL A 330 -3.98 -6.64 1.66
C VAL A 330 -4.42 -5.37 2.38
N GLU A 331 -3.50 -4.43 2.59
CA GLU A 331 -3.89 -3.06 2.99
C GLU A 331 -4.55 -2.35 1.79
N ALA A 332 -5.86 -2.52 1.65
CA ALA A 332 -6.61 -2.15 0.46
C ALA A 332 -7.01 -0.68 0.41
N ASP A 333 -7.21 -0.16 -0.81
CA ASP A 333 -7.93 1.09 -1.02
C ASP A 333 -9.40 0.95 -0.61
N CYS A 334 -9.90 1.95 0.12
CA CYS A 334 -11.24 1.95 0.72
C CYS A 334 -12.25 2.88 0.03
N VAL A 335 -11.90 3.45 -1.13
CA VAL A 335 -12.73 4.42 -1.87
C VAL A 335 -13.15 3.87 -3.24
N LEU A 336 -12.23 3.26 -3.98
CA LEU A 336 -12.43 2.74 -5.34
C LEU A 336 -12.99 1.31 -5.36
N SER A 337 -12.59 0.50 -4.38
CA SER A 337 -13.01 -0.91 -4.25
C SER A 337 -14.51 -1.01 -3.96
N SER A 338 -15.20 -1.99 -4.55
CA SER A 338 -16.61 -2.26 -4.23
C SER A 338 -16.81 -2.71 -2.78
N GLY A 339 -18.03 -2.53 -2.26
CA GLY A 339 -18.39 -3.04 -0.93
C GLY A 339 -18.19 -4.56 -0.79
N GLU A 340 -18.53 -5.34 -1.83
CA GLU A 340 -18.29 -6.79 -1.83
C GLU A 340 -16.80 -7.10 -1.80
N SER A 341 -15.96 -6.39 -2.57
CA SER A 341 -14.51 -6.54 -2.50
C SER A 341 -13.96 -6.25 -1.11
N ILE A 342 -14.43 -5.21 -0.41
CA ILE A 342 -14.02 -4.93 0.98
C ILE A 342 -14.45 -6.06 1.92
N VAL A 343 -15.64 -6.64 1.73
CA VAL A 343 -16.06 -7.84 2.48
C VAL A 343 -15.12 -9.01 2.19
N ARG A 344 -14.75 -9.23 0.93
CA ARG A 344 -13.82 -10.28 0.51
C ARG A 344 -12.39 -10.05 1.04
N GLN A 345 -11.92 -8.81 1.14
CA GLN A 345 -10.67 -8.49 1.84
C GLN A 345 -10.67 -9.07 3.25
N PHE A 346 -11.75 -8.86 4.03
CA PHE A 346 -11.86 -9.43 5.37
C PHE A 346 -12.02 -10.95 5.38
N ILE A 347 -12.85 -11.52 4.50
CA ILE A 347 -13.06 -12.97 4.44
C ILE A 347 -11.74 -13.68 4.18
N HIS A 348 -11.00 -13.30 3.13
CA HIS A 348 -9.75 -13.96 2.79
C HIS A 348 -8.64 -13.66 3.81
N GLY A 349 -8.53 -12.43 4.32
CA GLY A 349 -7.55 -12.06 5.34
C GLY A 349 -7.76 -12.79 6.66
N LYS A 350 -8.95 -12.68 7.25
CA LYS A 350 -9.27 -13.31 8.54
C LYS A 350 -9.26 -14.83 8.48
N ASN A 351 -9.78 -15.44 7.40
CA ASN A 351 -9.74 -16.89 7.28
C ASN A 351 -8.29 -17.38 7.19
N PHE A 352 -7.43 -16.71 6.42
CA PHE A 352 -6.01 -17.04 6.40
C PHE A 352 -5.39 -16.99 7.80
N PHE A 353 -5.63 -15.94 8.57
CA PHE A 353 -5.06 -15.86 9.92
C PHE A 353 -5.62 -16.91 10.89
N ARG A 354 -6.91 -17.23 10.79
CA ARG A 354 -7.55 -18.28 11.59
C ARG A 354 -6.99 -19.65 11.24
N ASP A 355 -6.91 -19.97 9.95
CA ASP A 355 -6.52 -21.29 9.46
C ASP A 355 -5.03 -21.57 9.72
N GLU A 356 -4.17 -20.55 9.59
CA GLU A 356 -2.72 -20.71 9.66
C GLU A 356 -2.13 -20.50 11.06
N PHE A 357 -2.72 -19.57 11.83
CA PHE A 357 -2.19 -19.15 13.14
C PHE A 357 -3.17 -19.38 14.30
N GLY A 358 -4.43 -19.74 14.03
CA GLY A 358 -5.46 -19.83 15.06
C GLY A 358 -5.88 -18.48 15.64
N VAL A 359 -5.59 -17.37 14.93
CA VAL A 359 -5.85 -16.00 15.40
C VAL A 359 -7.04 -15.40 14.66
N ASP A 360 -8.03 -14.94 15.42
CA ASP A 360 -9.13 -14.11 14.90
C ASP A 360 -8.84 -12.63 15.18
N VAL A 361 -8.25 -11.94 14.20
CA VAL A 361 -7.83 -10.54 14.32
C VAL A 361 -9.04 -9.62 14.51
N SER A 362 -9.02 -8.77 15.54
CA SER A 362 -10.15 -7.90 15.91
C SER A 362 -10.02 -6.44 15.43
N ASN A 363 -9.00 -6.12 14.63
CA ASN A 363 -8.75 -4.77 14.14
C ASN A 363 -8.68 -4.68 12.60
N LEU A 364 -8.97 -3.49 12.08
CA LEU A 364 -8.58 -3.06 10.75
C LEU A 364 -7.35 -2.15 10.88
N TRP A 365 -6.32 -2.41 10.07
CA TRP A 365 -5.05 -1.72 10.12
C TRP A 365 -4.70 -1.21 8.72
N LEU A 366 -4.86 0.10 8.51
CA LEU A 366 -4.63 0.76 7.22
C LEU A 366 -3.90 2.10 7.47
N PRO A 367 -2.61 2.06 7.84
CA PRO A 367 -1.83 3.27 8.09
C PRO A 367 -1.80 4.22 6.89
N ASP A 368 -1.77 3.68 5.66
CA ASP A 368 -1.43 4.46 4.45
C ASP A 368 -2.53 4.59 3.37
N ALA A 369 -3.73 4.03 3.58
CA ALA A 369 -4.80 4.14 2.58
C ALA A 369 -5.33 5.58 2.39
N PHE A 370 -5.68 5.94 1.16
CA PHE A 370 -5.98 7.32 0.73
C PHE A 370 -7.45 7.74 0.95
N GLY A 371 -7.91 7.66 2.19
CA GLY A 371 -9.28 8.02 2.60
C GLY A 371 -10.15 6.79 2.88
N TYR A 372 -11.29 7.02 3.57
CA TYR A 372 -12.12 5.90 4.06
C TYR A 372 -13.61 6.17 3.94
N SER A 373 -14.31 5.28 3.22
CA SER A 373 -15.75 5.33 3.00
C SER A 373 -16.56 5.36 4.29
N ALA A 374 -17.63 6.14 4.29
CA ALA A 374 -18.58 6.28 5.38
C ALA A 374 -19.34 4.98 5.74
N SER A 375 -19.27 3.94 4.90
CA SER A 375 -19.87 2.62 5.17
C SER A 375 -18.91 1.65 5.87
N LEU A 376 -17.61 1.97 5.93
CA LEU A 376 -16.60 1.04 6.42
C LEU A 376 -16.79 0.63 7.89
N PRO A 377 -17.25 1.50 8.83
CA PRO A 377 -17.53 1.07 10.20
C PRO A 377 -18.51 -0.10 10.30
N GLN A 378 -19.53 -0.13 9.43
CA GLN A 378 -20.49 -1.24 9.38
C GLN A 378 -19.80 -2.54 8.95
N ILE A 379 -18.97 -2.48 7.91
CA ILE A 379 -18.28 -3.65 7.37
C ILE A 379 -17.27 -4.19 8.39
N ILE A 380 -16.48 -3.31 9.02
CA ILE A 380 -15.53 -3.66 10.10
C ILE A 380 -16.27 -4.43 11.21
N ARG A 381 -17.40 -3.90 11.70
CA ARG A 381 -18.20 -4.55 12.75
C ARG A 381 -18.76 -5.90 12.31
N LYS A 382 -19.28 -6.01 11.10
CA LYS A 382 -19.81 -7.27 10.54
C LYS A 382 -18.72 -8.32 10.28
N ALA A 383 -17.49 -7.88 10.03
CA ALA A 383 -16.31 -8.75 9.94
C ALA A 383 -15.79 -9.21 11.33
N GLY A 384 -16.45 -8.83 12.42
CA GLY A 384 -16.04 -9.19 13.78
C GLY A 384 -14.87 -8.36 14.32
N CYS A 385 -14.52 -7.25 13.66
CA CYS A 385 -13.52 -6.30 14.15
C CYS A 385 -14.18 -5.19 14.99
N SER A 386 -13.50 -4.70 16.01
CA SER A 386 -13.96 -3.63 16.91
C SER A 386 -13.15 -2.36 16.80
N CYS A 387 -11.92 -2.47 16.29
CA CYS A 387 -10.94 -1.39 16.29
C CYS A 387 -10.45 -1.04 14.88
N PHE A 388 -10.08 0.21 14.69
CA PHE A 388 -9.48 0.72 13.46
C PHE A 388 -8.25 1.55 13.77
N LEU A 389 -7.17 1.35 13.00
CA LEU A 389 -5.98 2.17 13.03
C LEU A 389 -5.64 2.69 11.64
N SER A 390 -5.30 3.98 11.57
CA SER A 390 -4.74 4.64 10.39
C SER A 390 -3.85 5.81 10.80
N THR A 391 -3.07 6.36 9.86
CA THR A 391 -2.35 7.63 10.05
C THR A 391 -2.62 8.65 8.95
N LYS A 392 -3.08 8.21 7.77
CA LYS A 392 -3.05 9.04 6.55
C LYS A 392 -3.90 10.30 6.65
N ILE A 393 -4.97 10.27 7.44
CA ILE A 393 -5.84 11.44 7.67
C ILE A 393 -5.08 12.64 8.27
N ALA A 394 -4.00 12.39 9.03
CA ALA A 394 -3.14 13.44 9.58
C ALA A 394 -2.38 14.24 8.50
N TRP A 395 -2.38 13.78 7.24
CA TRP A 395 -1.69 14.43 6.11
C TRP A 395 -2.60 15.39 5.32
N SER A 396 -3.83 15.61 5.79
CA SER A 396 -4.77 16.55 5.15
C SER A 396 -4.15 17.95 4.99
N GLN A 397 -4.25 18.52 3.79
CA GLN A 397 -3.53 19.74 3.41
C GLN A 397 -3.99 20.99 4.16
N PHE A 398 -5.30 21.11 4.45
CA PHE A 398 -5.88 22.33 4.98
C PHE A 398 -6.38 22.15 6.40
N ASN A 399 -7.17 21.10 6.65
CA ASN A 399 -7.77 20.88 7.95
C ASN A 399 -7.03 19.78 8.73
N ARG A 400 -6.46 20.16 9.87
CA ARG A 400 -5.98 19.18 10.86
C ARG A 400 -7.18 18.43 11.42
N PHE A 401 -7.16 17.10 11.32
CA PHE A 401 -8.19 16.27 11.93
C PHE A 401 -8.19 16.43 13.45
N PRO A 402 -9.37 16.56 14.10
CA PRO A 402 -9.45 17.06 15.48
C PRO A 402 -9.17 16.03 16.57
N TYR A 403 -9.06 14.73 16.23
CA TYR A 403 -8.99 13.65 17.24
C TYR A 403 -7.84 12.67 16.96
N GLN A 404 -7.30 12.06 18.02
CA GLN A 404 -6.35 10.95 17.93
C GLN A 404 -7.05 9.64 18.34
N SER A 405 -7.95 9.69 19.31
CA SER A 405 -8.78 8.57 19.73
C SER A 405 -10.25 8.95 19.69
N PHE A 406 -11.07 8.21 18.94
CA PHE A 406 -12.48 8.56 18.72
C PHE A 406 -13.34 7.36 18.32
N LEU A 407 -14.66 7.53 18.40
CA LEU A 407 -15.62 6.58 17.85
C LEU A 407 -15.97 6.98 16.41
N TRP A 408 -15.53 6.19 15.45
CA TRP A 408 -15.89 6.39 14.05
C TRP A 408 -17.23 5.72 13.74
N LYS A 409 -18.24 6.53 13.41
CA LYS A 409 -19.61 6.10 13.18
C LYS A 409 -19.96 6.14 11.69
N GLY A 410 -20.40 5.00 11.17
CA GLY A 410 -20.82 4.85 9.77
C GLY A 410 -22.21 5.41 9.51
N ILE A 411 -22.59 5.46 8.23
CA ILE A 411 -23.90 5.99 7.78
C ILE A 411 -25.11 5.23 8.32
N ASP A 412 -24.93 3.96 8.72
CA ASP A 412 -25.97 3.12 9.32
C ASP A 412 -26.04 3.25 10.86
N GLY A 413 -25.11 4.01 11.46
CA GLY A 413 -24.98 4.19 12.89
C GLY A 413 -24.07 3.17 13.60
N SER A 414 -23.54 2.17 12.91
CA SER A 414 -22.49 1.29 13.45
C SER A 414 -21.25 2.11 13.80
N SER A 415 -20.58 1.80 14.92
CA SER A 415 -19.39 2.52 15.36
C SER A 415 -18.21 1.61 15.67
N VAL A 416 -17.00 2.04 15.34
CA VAL A 416 -15.73 1.36 15.65
C VAL A 416 -14.83 2.28 16.48
N LEU A 417 -14.04 1.69 17.38
CA LEU A 417 -13.05 2.44 18.15
C LEU A 417 -11.85 2.71 17.25
N THR A 418 -11.50 3.98 17.05
CA THR A 418 -10.44 4.38 16.11
C THR A 418 -9.32 5.08 16.85
N HIS A 419 -8.08 4.75 16.49
CA HIS A 419 -6.89 5.46 16.95
C HIS A 419 -5.97 5.86 15.79
N PHE A 420 -5.54 7.11 15.79
CA PHE A 420 -4.50 7.63 14.91
C PHE A 420 -3.25 7.94 15.74
N PRO A 421 -2.11 7.24 15.52
CA PRO A 421 -0.85 7.51 16.20
C PRO A 421 -0.49 9.01 16.21
N PRO A 422 -0.35 9.65 17.38
CA PRO A 422 -0.20 11.11 17.51
C PRO A 422 1.10 11.69 16.94
N GLU A 423 2.10 10.85 16.64
CA GLU A 423 3.28 11.26 15.88
C GLU A 423 2.98 11.60 14.41
N ASN A 424 1.77 11.25 13.93
CA ASN A 424 1.32 11.39 12.55
C ASN A 424 2.18 10.58 11.56
N THR A 425 2.72 9.45 12.01
CA THR A 425 3.52 8.52 11.21
C THR A 425 3.34 7.09 11.73
N TYR A 426 3.53 6.12 10.85
CA TYR A 426 3.67 4.68 11.18
C TYR A 426 5.14 4.22 11.15
N GLY A 427 6.08 5.17 11.05
CA GLY A 427 7.52 4.94 10.99
C GLY A 427 8.28 5.72 12.07
N SER A 428 7.86 5.60 13.33
CA SER A 428 8.53 6.25 14.45
C SER A 428 9.99 5.78 14.56
N MET A 429 10.89 6.75 14.74
CA MET A 429 12.33 6.48 14.91
C MET A 429 12.74 6.36 16.39
N LEU A 430 11.74 6.35 17.29
CA LEU A 430 11.90 6.30 18.74
C LEU A 430 12.94 7.31 19.24
N GLN A 431 12.65 8.59 19.02
CA GLN A 431 13.45 9.70 19.50
C GLN A 431 12.62 10.58 20.45
N PRO A 432 13.21 11.16 21.50
CA PRO A 432 12.53 12.09 22.41
C PRO A 432 11.74 13.18 21.69
N GLU A 433 12.29 13.76 20.61
CA GLU A 433 11.59 14.77 19.80
C GLU A 433 10.25 14.29 19.24
N GLY A 434 10.21 13.08 18.68
CA GLY A 434 8.99 12.47 18.15
C GLY A 434 8.01 12.12 19.26
N MET A 435 8.48 11.47 20.33
CA MET A 435 7.65 11.06 21.47
C MET A 435 6.99 12.24 22.19
N ILE A 436 7.77 13.30 22.49
CA ILE A 436 7.23 14.51 23.14
C ILE A 436 6.22 15.20 22.22
N ARG A 437 6.49 15.26 20.91
CA ARG A 437 5.53 15.78 19.93
C ARG A 437 4.25 14.96 19.91
N ALA A 438 4.34 13.63 19.98
CA ALA A 438 3.20 12.72 20.05
C ALA A 438 2.31 13.04 21.26
N GLN A 439 2.91 13.11 22.45
CA GLN A 439 2.21 13.46 23.68
C GLN A 439 1.46 14.79 23.55
N ASN A 440 2.13 15.81 23.02
CA ASN A 440 1.54 17.13 22.84
C ASN A 440 0.47 17.20 21.73
N ASN A 441 0.43 16.20 20.85
CA ASN A 441 -0.56 16.08 19.78
C ASN A 441 -1.81 15.29 20.19
N CYS A 442 -1.82 14.61 21.34
CA CYS A 442 -2.98 13.85 21.83
C CYS A 442 -4.11 14.78 22.25
N SER A 443 -5.11 14.97 21.38
CA SER A 443 -6.24 15.87 21.66
C SER A 443 -7.11 15.41 22.83
N GLU A 444 -7.13 14.09 23.09
CA GLU A 444 -7.81 13.47 24.23
C GLU A 444 -6.92 13.31 25.47
N GLY A 445 -5.76 13.98 25.51
CA GLY A 445 -4.76 13.87 26.58
C GLY A 445 -5.21 14.37 27.96
N ASP A 446 -6.40 14.97 28.06
CA ASP A 446 -7.05 15.34 29.33
C ASP A 446 -7.68 14.13 30.05
N ARG A 447 -7.93 13.03 29.33
CA ARG A 447 -8.62 11.84 29.86
C ARG A 447 -7.98 10.51 29.47
N VAL A 448 -7.29 10.45 28.32
CA VAL A 448 -6.53 9.28 27.86
C VAL A 448 -5.05 9.60 28.01
N PHE A 449 -4.32 8.81 28.80
CA PHE A 449 -2.89 9.03 29.08
C PHE A 449 -1.98 8.03 28.35
N ASP A 450 -2.52 7.30 27.38
CA ASP A 450 -1.84 6.25 26.63
C ASP A 450 -1.99 6.51 25.12
N PHE A 451 -0.94 6.26 24.35
CA PHE A 451 -1.00 6.29 22.89
C PHE A 451 -0.16 5.20 22.26
N LEU A 452 -0.47 4.83 21.02
CA LEU A 452 0.30 3.85 20.27
C LEU A 452 1.46 4.52 19.50
N ALA A 453 2.64 3.94 19.61
CA ALA A 453 3.82 4.31 18.84
C ALA A 453 4.22 3.17 17.91
N LEU A 454 4.00 3.37 16.60
CA LEU A 454 4.42 2.42 15.58
C LEU A 454 5.82 2.76 15.13
N PHE A 455 6.79 1.92 15.46
CA PHE A 455 8.20 2.21 15.20
C PHE A 455 8.81 1.27 14.18
N GLY A 456 9.76 1.78 13.40
CA GLY A 456 10.41 1.06 12.31
C GLY A 456 10.43 1.87 11.02
N VAL A 457 11.09 1.33 10.00
CA VAL A 457 11.06 1.89 8.65
C VAL A 457 10.05 1.12 7.80
N GLY A 458 9.11 1.86 7.20
CA GLY A 458 8.01 1.36 6.39
C GLY A 458 8.19 1.60 4.89
N ASP A 459 7.07 1.58 4.17
CA ASP A 459 6.86 1.80 2.72
C ASP A 459 7.58 0.77 1.84
N GLY A 460 8.90 0.64 1.98
CA GLY A 460 9.71 -0.38 1.33
C GLY A 460 9.96 -1.64 2.15
N GLY A 461 9.45 -1.69 3.38
CA GLY A 461 9.81 -2.64 4.41
C GLY A 461 11.09 -2.28 5.16
N GLY A 462 11.69 -3.28 5.80
CA GLY A 462 12.89 -3.14 6.62
C GLY A 462 12.61 -3.21 8.12
N GLY A 463 11.55 -2.54 8.59
CA GLY A 463 11.09 -2.56 9.98
C GLY A 463 12.09 -1.94 10.97
N PRO A 464 11.91 -2.20 12.28
CA PRO A 464 12.89 -1.84 13.29
C PRO A 464 14.25 -2.52 13.09
N TYR A 465 15.27 -1.89 13.65
CA TYR A 465 16.63 -2.41 13.80
C TYR A 465 17.06 -2.24 15.27
N ALA A 466 18.13 -2.92 15.69
CA ALA A 466 18.49 -3.06 17.11
C ALA A 466 18.57 -1.71 17.85
N GLU A 467 19.11 -0.68 17.19
CA GLU A 467 19.23 0.67 17.70
C GLU A 467 17.88 1.31 18.09
N LEU A 468 16.80 1.01 17.37
CA LEU A 468 15.46 1.52 17.73
C LEU A 468 14.94 0.87 19.00
N ILE A 469 15.16 -0.44 19.14
CA ILE A 469 14.78 -1.17 20.37
C ILE A 469 15.58 -0.61 21.55
N GLU A 470 16.89 -0.43 21.39
CA GLU A 470 17.74 0.17 22.41
C GLU A 470 17.35 1.60 22.81
N ARG A 471 16.89 2.42 21.84
CA ARG A 471 16.34 3.75 22.15
C ARG A 471 15.05 3.65 22.95
N GLY A 472 14.14 2.75 22.57
CA GLY A 472 12.92 2.47 23.33
C GLY A 472 13.23 2.13 24.79
N LYS A 473 14.20 1.24 25.04
CA LYS A 473 14.66 0.89 26.40
C LYS A 473 15.19 2.09 27.17
N ARG A 474 15.93 2.98 26.53
CA ARG A 474 16.44 4.23 27.15
C ARG A 474 15.33 5.23 27.47
N MET A 475 14.20 5.16 26.77
CA MET A 475 13.05 6.03 26.99
C MET A 475 11.99 5.41 27.91
N GLU A 476 12.23 4.23 28.49
CA GLU A 476 11.27 3.59 29.40
C GLU A 476 10.86 4.52 30.55
N ASN A 477 11.86 5.22 31.12
CA ASN A 477 11.68 6.12 32.25
C ASN A 477 12.56 7.37 32.13
N LEU A 478 12.75 7.91 30.93
CA LEU A 478 13.58 9.10 30.73
C LEU A 478 12.81 10.39 31.08
N GLU A 479 13.41 11.21 31.92
CA GLU A 479 12.88 12.52 32.32
C GLU A 479 12.41 13.36 31.12
N SER A 480 11.20 13.94 31.25
CA SER A 480 10.50 14.76 30.24
C SER A 480 10.04 14.06 28.97
N VAL A 481 10.27 12.76 28.81
CA VAL A 481 9.79 11.96 27.68
C VAL A 481 8.61 11.09 28.17
N PRO A 482 7.59 10.83 27.34
CA PRO A 482 6.57 9.82 27.65
C PRO A 482 7.21 8.49 28.04
N HIS A 483 6.61 7.79 29.00
CA HIS A 483 7.00 6.43 29.35
C HIS A 483 6.90 5.54 28.13
N PHE A 484 7.98 4.89 27.72
CA PHE A 484 7.94 3.95 26.61
C PHE A 484 7.87 2.50 27.12
N LYS A 485 7.01 1.69 26.51
CA LYS A 485 7.06 0.24 26.72
C LYS A 485 6.82 -0.50 25.42
N PHE A 486 7.49 -1.63 25.24
CA PHE A 486 7.12 -2.56 24.20
C PHE A 486 5.82 -3.26 24.59
N ASP A 487 4.82 -3.18 23.73
CA ASP A 487 3.50 -3.75 24.01
C ASP A 487 2.87 -4.29 22.73
N ARG A 488 1.65 -4.83 22.85
CA ARG A 488 0.80 -5.23 21.72
C ARG A 488 -0.25 -4.16 21.46
N ALA A 489 -0.68 -4.03 20.21
CA ALA A 489 -1.73 -3.10 19.84
C ALA A 489 -3.09 -3.52 20.42
N ASP A 490 -3.40 -4.82 20.47
CA ASP A 490 -4.63 -5.34 21.09
C ASP A 490 -4.82 -4.86 22.54
N ARG A 491 -3.78 -4.95 23.37
CA ARG A 491 -3.77 -4.45 24.76
C ARG A 491 -3.97 -2.95 24.85
N PHE A 492 -3.36 -2.18 23.96
CA PHE A 492 -3.60 -0.74 23.90
C PHE A 492 -5.08 -0.43 23.61
N PHE A 493 -5.69 -1.13 22.64
CA PHE A 493 -7.11 -0.95 22.35
C PHE A 493 -8.03 -1.41 23.50
N GLU A 494 -7.67 -2.45 24.26
CA GLU A 494 -8.38 -2.84 25.48
C GLU A 494 -8.33 -1.75 26.56
N LEU A 495 -7.23 -1.01 26.67
CA LEU A 495 -7.13 0.15 27.57
C LEU A 495 -7.99 1.30 27.06
N LEU A 496 -7.89 1.62 25.76
CA LEU A 496 -8.64 2.71 25.16
C LEU A 496 -10.16 2.48 25.21
N GLU A 497 -10.61 1.23 25.08
CA GLU A 497 -12.02 0.84 25.19
C GLU A 497 -12.63 1.22 26.55
N LYS A 498 -11.83 1.27 27.63
CA LYS A 498 -12.30 1.74 28.95
C LYS A 498 -12.74 3.20 28.94
N HIS A 499 -12.19 3.99 28.03
CA HIS A 499 -12.53 5.40 27.84
C HIS A 499 -13.62 5.62 26.78
N ARG A 500 -14.19 4.56 26.18
CA ARG A 500 -15.16 4.64 25.07
C ARG A 500 -16.26 5.69 25.28
N ALA A 501 -16.82 5.78 26.49
CA ALA A 501 -17.92 6.68 26.80
C ALA A 501 -17.52 8.18 26.80
N GLU A 502 -16.22 8.46 26.91
CA GLU A 502 -15.64 9.81 27.02
C GLU A 502 -15.00 10.27 25.69
N LEU A 503 -14.93 9.38 24.69
CA LEU A 503 -14.32 9.67 23.40
C LEU A 503 -15.28 10.45 22.49
N PRO A 504 -14.76 11.40 21.68
CA PRO A 504 -15.54 12.09 20.68
C PRO A 504 -16.00 11.12 19.57
N SER A 505 -17.01 11.53 18.79
CA SER A 505 -17.50 10.75 17.66
C SER A 505 -17.30 11.49 16.33
N TRP A 506 -16.85 10.77 15.30
CA TRP A 506 -16.82 11.24 13.93
C TRP A 506 -17.88 10.51 13.09
N ASN A 507 -18.80 11.24 12.46
CA ASN A 507 -19.90 10.65 11.69
C ASN A 507 -19.63 10.76 10.19
N GLY A 508 -19.66 9.63 9.49
CA GLY A 508 -19.56 9.58 8.04
C GLY A 508 -18.15 9.30 7.53
N GLU A 509 -17.80 9.90 6.39
CA GLU A 509 -16.55 9.65 5.68
C GLU A 509 -15.35 10.22 6.44
N LEU A 510 -14.23 9.51 6.45
CA LEU A 510 -12.93 10.09 6.79
C LEU A 510 -12.27 10.53 5.48
N TYR A 511 -12.62 11.74 5.04
CA TYR A 511 -12.15 12.32 3.80
C TYR A 511 -10.70 12.78 3.95
N LEU A 512 -9.82 12.29 3.06
CA LEU A 512 -8.44 12.75 2.98
C LEU A 512 -8.36 13.96 2.06
N GLU A 513 -7.94 15.11 2.59
CA GLU A 513 -7.81 16.36 1.82
C GLU A 513 -6.51 16.41 1.00
N LEU A 514 -6.08 15.28 0.43
CA LEU A 514 -4.84 15.07 -0.30
C LEU A 514 -5.06 13.88 -1.28
N HIS A 515 -4.21 13.73 -2.30
CA HIS A 515 -4.19 12.59 -3.21
C HIS A 515 -5.49 12.39 -4.05
N ARG A 516 -6.16 13.48 -4.45
CA ARG A 516 -7.43 13.41 -5.22
C ARG A 516 -7.29 12.88 -6.65
N GLY A 517 -6.13 13.07 -7.27
CA GLY A 517 -5.80 12.55 -8.60
C GLY A 517 -5.82 11.02 -8.68
N THR A 518 -5.63 10.34 -7.54
CA THR A 518 -5.74 8.88 -7.44
C THR A 518 -7.13 8.35 -7.81
N LEU A 519 -8.17 9.19 -7.77
CA LEU A 519 -9.52 8.79 -8.20
C LEU A 519 -9.62 8.64 -9.73
N THR A 520 -8.75 9.29 -10.50
CA THR A 520 -8.80 9.35 -11.96
C THR A 520 -7.60 8.75 -12.68
N ALA A 521 -6.42 8.73 -12.04
CA ALA A 521 -5.20 8.15 -12.62
C ALA A 521 -5.40 6.68 -13.02
N GLN A 522 -4.70 6.19 -14.04
CA GLN A 522 -4.77 4.77 -14.46
C GLN A 522 -6.20 4.23 -14.69
N ALA A 523 -7.01 4.98 -15.44
CA ALA A 523 -8.41 4.65 -15.71
C ALA A 523 -8.64 3.22 -16.28
N ARG A 524 -7.69 2.69 -17.06
CA ARG A 524 -7.76 1.31 -17.59
C ARG A 524 -7.73 0.26 -16.47
N THR A 525 -6.82 0.42 -15.51
CA THR A 525 -6.70 -0.46 -14.33
C THR A 525 -7.99 -0.43 -13.50
N LYS A 526 -8.52 0.76 -13.21
CA LYS A 526 -9.79 0.94 -12.48
C LYS A 526 -10.97 0.29 -13.19
N ARG A 527 -11.06 0.44 -14.52
CA ARG A 527 -12.07 -0.23 -15.36
C ARG A 527 -11.91 -1.74 -15.33
N GLY A 528 -10.68 -2.25 -15.40
CA GLY A 528 -10.36 -3.67 -15.28
C GLY A 528 -10.87 -4.26 -13.96
N ASN A 529 -10.56 -3.60 -12.84
CA ASN A 529 -11.06 -3.98 -11.52
C ASN A 529 -12.60 -4.04 -11.48
N ARG A 530 -13.29 -2.97 -11.89
CA ARG A 530 -14.76 -2.92 -11.84
C ARG A 530 -15.40 -4.03 -12.66
N LYS A 531 -14.83 -4.34 -13.83
CA LYS A 531 -15.28 -5.47 -14.66
C LYS A 531 -15.05 -6.82 -14.01
N CYS A 532 -13.91 -7.01 -13.35
CA CYS A 532 -13.62 -8.25 -12.63
C CYS A 532 -14.55 -8.44 -11.43
N GLU A 533 -14.83 -7.38 -10.66
CA GLU A 533 -15.80 -7.42 -9.55
C GLU A 533 -17.19 -7.89 -10.02
N GLN A 534 -17.68 -7.30 -11.11
CA GLN A 534 -18.97 -7.67 -11.72
C GLN A 534 -18.95 -9.11 -12.24
N ALA A 535 -17.94 -9.47 -13.04
CA ALA A 535 -17.83 -10.80 -13.63
C ALA A 535 -17.69 -11.91 -12.58
N LEU A 536 -16.94 -11.68 -11.49
CA LEU A 536 -16.81 -12.64 -10.40
C LEU A 536 -18.14 -12.83 -9.67
N ALA A 537 -18.84 -11.75 -9.32
CA ALA A 537 -20.15 -11.84 -8.67
C ALA A 537 -21.19 -12.60 -9.54
N GLU A 538 -21.22 -12.30 -10.84
CA GLU A 538 -22.08 -13.00 -11.82
C GLU A 538 -21.72 -14.48 -11.95
N THR A 539 -20.42 -14.79 -11.99
CA THR A 539 -19.93 -16.17 -12.11
C THR A 539 -20.24 -16.98 -10.86
N GLU A 540 -20.02 -16.42 -9.67
CA GLU A 540 -20.36 -17.08 -8.40
C GLU A 540 -21.85 -17.36 -8.31
N PHE A 541 -22.70 -16.39 -8.68
CA PHE A 541 -24.14 -16.61 -8.72
C PHE A 541 -24.50 -17.79 -9.63
N LEU A 542 -24.03 -17.80 -10.88
CA LEU A 542 -24.38 -18.85 -11.83
C LEU A 542 -23.83 -20.21 -11.40
N CYS A 543 -22.57 -20.26 -10.93
CA CYS A 543 -21.97 -21.49 -10.44
C CYS A 543 -22.63 -22.00 -9.15
N SER A 544 -23.24 -21.14 -8.33
CA SER A 544 -23.95 -21.57 -7.12
C SER A 544 -25.20 -22.41 -7.41
N MET A 545 -25.71 -22.38 -8.65
CA MET A 545 -26.83 -23.20 -9.10
C MET A 545 -26.42 -24.63 -9.49
N LEU A 546 -25.12 -24.89 -9.65
CA LEU A 546 -24.61 -26.23 -9.91
C LEU A 546 -24.69 -27.11 -8.65
N PRO A 547 -24.69 -28.45 -8.78
CA PRO A 547 -24.44 -29.34 -7.66
C PRO A 547 -23.20 -28.91 -6.86
N TYR A 548 -23.27 -28.93 -5.53
CA TYR A 548 -22.20 -28.41 -4.65
C TYR A 548 -20.80 -28.96 -5.00
N ALA A 549 -20.71 -30.25 -5.34
CA ALA A 549 -19.44 -30.90 -5.74
C ALA A 549 -18.82 -30.34 -7.04
N GLN A 550 -19.56 -29.57 -7.83
CA GLN A 550 -19.15 -28.96 -9.09
C GLN A 550 -18.89 -27.44 -8.95
N TYR A 551 -19.14 -26.85 -7.78
CA TYR A 551 -18.82 -25.45 -7.51
C TYR A 551 -17.30 -25.23 -7.58
N PRO A 552 -16.78 -24.34 -8.45
CA PRO A 552 -15.35 -24.15 -8.69
C PRO A 552 -14.69 -23.29 -7.60
N ALA A 553 -14.75 -23.76 -6.35
CA ALA A 553 -14.29 -23.00 -5.18
C ALA A 553 -12.81 -22.59 -5.28
N ALA A 554 -11.94 -23.50 -5.73
CA ALA A 554 -10.50 -23.26 -5.78
C ALA A 554 -10.14 -22.24 -6.88
N GLU A 555 -10.80 -22.29 -8.03
CA GLU A 555 -10.61 -21.35 -9.13
C GLU A 555 -11.09 -19.94 -8.74
N LEU A 556 -12.27 -19.84 -8.10
CA LEU A 556 -12.83 -18.57 -7.64
C LEU A 556 -12.03 -17.96 -6.49
N ASP A 557 -11.56 -18.76 -5.53
CA ASP A 557 -10.69 -18.28 -4.44
C ASP A 557 -9.39 -17.67 -4.99
N ARG A 558 -8.75 -18.33 -5.97
CA ARG A 558 -7.57 -17.77 -6.66
C ARG A 558 -7.87 -16.49 -7.40
N ALA A 559 -9.01 -16.42 -8.11
CA ALA A 559 -9.40 -15.23 -8.86
C ALA A 559 -9.69 -14.04 -7.94
N TRP A 560 -10.39 -14.27 -6.83
CA TRP A 560 -10.62 -13.25 -5.81
C TRP A 560 -9.32 -12.78 -5.17
N LYS A 561 -8.45 -13.68 -4.69
CA LYS A 561 -7.16 -13.28 -4.10
C LYS A 561 -6.32 -12.43 -5.06
N THR A 562 -6.30 -12.76 -6.35
CA THR A 562 -5.64 -11.96 -7.38
C THR A 562 -6.29 -10.59 -7.59
N LEU A 563 -7.62 -10.50 -7.63
CA LEU A 563 -8.32 -9.22 -7.70
C LEU A 563 -8.01 -8.35 -6.47
N LEU A 564 -8.12 -8.93 -5.27
CA LEU A 564 -7.89 -8.26 -3.99
C LEU A 564 -6.45 -7.78 -3.84
N LEU A 565 -5.46 -8.55 -4.32
CA LEU A 565 -4.06 -8.11 -4.39
C LEU A 565 -3.95 -6.81 -5.19
N ASN A 566 -4.61 -6.73 -6.35
CA ASN A 566 -4.56 -5.55 -7.21
C ASN A 566 -5.40 -4.37 -6.68
N GLN A 567 -6.12 -4.54 -5.57
CA GLN A 567 -6.81 -3.48 -4.83
C GLN A 567 -5.96 -2.87 -3.71
N PHE A 568 -4.69 -3.24 -3.60
CA PHE A 568 -3.73 -2.58 -2.71
C PHE A 568 -3.74 -1.05 -2.94
N HIS A 569 -3.55 -0.28 -1.87
CA HIS A 569 -3.74 1.18 -1.88
C HIS A 569 -2.76 1.95 -2.78
N ASP A 570 -1.72 1.34 -3.34
CA ASP A 570 -0.91 1.96 -4.41
C ASP A 570 -1.11 1.38 -5.82
N ILE A 571 -1.84 0.27 -5.95
CA ILE A 571 -2.08 -0.35 -7.25
C ILE A 571 -3.34 0.24 -7.88
N ILE A 572 -4.51 0.05 -7.26
CA ILE A 572 -5.76 0.52 -7.86
C ILE A 572 -5.90 2.05 -7.91
N PRO A 573 -5.35 2.83 -6.95
CA PRO A 573 -5.42 4.29 -7.02
C PRO A 573 -4.51 4.86 -8.12
N GLY A 574 -3.58 4.07 -8.66
CA GLY A 574 -2.80 4.47 -9.84
C GLY A 574 -1.54 5.26 -9.49
N SER A 575 -0.90 4.90 -8.38
CA SER A 575 0.30 5.52 -7.80
C SER A 575 1.60 4.70 -7.88
N SER A 576 1.59 3.53 -8.51
CA SER A 576 2.75 2.66 -8.77
C SER A 576 3.48 2.91 -10.10
N VAL A 577 4.62 2.23 -10.30
CA VAL A 577 5.36 2.18 -11.58
C VAL A 577 4.65 1.38 -12.66
N ALA A 578 4.99 1.63 -13.93
CA ALA A 578 4.32 1.05 -15.09
C ALA A 578 4.27 -0.49 -15.13
N GLU A 579 5.27 -1.18 -14.59
CA GLU A 579 5.30 -2.66 -14.54
C GLU A 579 4.17 -3.24 -13.68
N VAL A 580 3.79 -2.54 -12.60
CA VAL A 580 2.69 -2.94 -11.72
C VAL A 580 1.37 -2.96 -12.51
N TYR A 581 1.08 -1.91 -13.29
CA TYR A 581 -0.17 -1.87 -14.08
C TYR A 581 -0.19 -2.87 -15.22
N ARG A 582 0.95 -3.11 -15.90
CA ARG A 582 1.01 -4.15 -16.93
C ARG A 582 0.67 -5.52 -16.35
N THR A 583 1.14 -5.80 -15.14
CA THR A 583 0.84 -7.05 -14.41
C THR A 583 -0.62 -7.12 -14.00
N ALA A 584 -1.15 -6.06 -13.36
CA ALA A 584 -2.55 -6.00 -12.94
C ALA A 584 -3.52 -6.12 -14.13
N GLU A 585 -3.29 -5.39 -15.23
CA GLU A 585 -4.11 -5.46 -16.45
C GLU A 585 -4.03 -6.85 -17.14
N ALA A 586 -2.92 -7.57 -17.03
CA ALA A 586 -2.83 -8.96 -17.48
C ALA A 586 -3.65 -9.90 -16.59
N GLN A 587 -3.51 -9.80 -15.28
CA GLN A 587 -4.26 -10.60 -14.31
C GLN A 587 -5.77 -10.34 -14.40
N TYR A 588 -6.21 -9.11 -14.63
CA TYR A 588 -7.62 -8.81 -14.88
C TYR A 588 -8.17 -9.52 -16.13
N ARG A 589 -7.38 -9.62 -17.20
CA ARG A 589 -7.79 -10.39 -18.39
C ARG A 589 -7.92 -11.87 -18.07
N GLU A 590 -6.96 -12.45 -17.34
CA GLU A 590 -7.01 -13.84 -16.90
C GLU A 590 -8.25 -14.14 -16.04
N ILE A 591 -8.61 -13.23 -15.11
CA ILE A 591 -9.83 -13.36 -14.31
C ILE A 591 -11.09 -13.32 -15.18
N LEU A 592 -11.16 -12.39 -16.14
CA LEU A 592 -12.31 -12.28 -17.04
C LEU A 592 -12.46 -13.51 -17.95
N ASP A 593 -11.35 -14.04 -18.47
CA ASP A 593 -11.34 -15.24 -19.30
C ASP A 593 -11.76 -16.49 -18.49
N LEU A 594 -11.31 -16.58 -17.23
CA LEU A 594 -11.75 -17.62 -16.30
C LEU A 594 -13.25 -17.52 -16.01
N CYS A 595 -13.75 -16.32 -15.71
CA CYS A 595 -15.18 -16.08 -15.48
C CYS A 595 -16.00 -16.50 -16.70
N ALA A 596 -15.62 -16.06 -17.91
CA ALA A 596 -16.30 -16.45 -19.14
C ALA A 596 -16.31 -17.98 -19.35
N THR A 597 -15.21 -18.65 -19.04
CA THR A 597 -15.10 -20.12 -19.13
C THR A 597 -16.02 -20.81 -18.13
N LEU A 598 -16.02 -20.39 -16.86
CA LEU A 598 -16.86 -20.96 -15.81
C LEU A 598 -18.34 -20.69 -16.06
N GLN A 599 -18.69 -19.48 -16.50
CA GLN A 599 -20.05 -19.12 -16.87
C GLN A 599 -20.54 -19.98 -18.03
N LYS A 600 -19.73 -20.16 -19.09
CA LYS A 600 -20.09 -21.02 -20.22
C LYS A 600 -20.28 -22.48 -19.79
N ARG A 601 -19.40 -23.01 -18.93
CA ARG A 601 -19.52 -24.37 -18.39
C ARG A 601 -20.83 -24.52 -17.61
N ALA A 602 -21.06 -23.65 -16.63
CA ALA A 602 -22.25 -23.69 -15.80
C ALA A 602 -23.53 -23.53 -16.64
N ALA A 603 -23.55 -22.60 -17.60
CA ALA A 603 -24.68 -22.43 -18.51
C ALA A 603 -24.95 -23.69 -19.34
N THR A 604 -23.92 -24.36 -19.86
CA THR A 604 -24.08 -25.58 -20.67
C THR A 604 -24.61 -26.76 -19.85
N GLU A 605 -24.20 -26.87 -18.59
CA GLU A 605 -24.64 -27.92 -17.68
C GLU A 605 -26.07 -27.71 -17.17
N LEU A 606 -26.43 -26.46 -16.89
CA LEU A 606 -27.75 -26.09 -16.38
C LEU A 606 -28.82 -26.01 -17.49
N PHE A 607 -28.42 -25.59 -18.70
CA PHE A 607 -29.33 -25.26 -19.79
C PHE A 607 -28.85 -25.88 -21.11
N PRO A 608 -29.46 -27.00 -21.53
CA PRO A 608 -29.16 -27.63 -22.81
C PRO A 608 -29.38 -26.67 -23.99
N ALA A 609 -28.46 -26.68 -24.95
CA ALA A 609 -28.57 -25.83 -26.13
C ALA A 609 -29.74 -26.25 -27.04
N GLU A 610 -30.58 -25.28 -27.43
CA GLU A 610 -31.64 -25.44 -28.44
C GLU A 610 -31.32 -24.52 -29.63
N GLU A 611 -31.31 -25.08 -30.86
CA GLU A 611 -30.98 -24.29 -32.05
C GLU A 611 -31.99 -23.16 -32.27
N GLY A 612 -31.50 -21.96 -32.58
CA GLY A 612 -32.36 -20.79 -32.78
C GLY A 612 -32.93 -20.22 -31.47
N SER A 613 -32.41 -20.64 -30.32
CA SER A 613 -32.71 -20.03 -29.02
C SER A 613 -31.53 -19.23 -28.48
N ALA A 614 -31.80 -18.26 -27.62
CA ALA A 614 -30.79 -17.56 -26.83
C ALA A 614 -31.28 -17.46 -25.39
N LEU A 615 -30.47 -17.93 -24.45
CA LEU A 615 -30.74 -17.79 -23.02
C LEU A 615 -30.12 -16.49 -22.51
N LEU A 616 -30.93 -15.68 -21.85
CA LEU A 616 -30.51 -14.46 -21.17
C LEU A 616 -30.65 -14.65 -19.68
N PHE A 617 -29.68 -14.16 -18.93
CA PHE A 617 -29.69 -14.21 -17.48
C PHE A 617 -29.56 -12.80 -16.91
N ASN A 618 -30.47 -12.43 -16.01
CA ASN A 618 -30.37 -11.21 -15.24
C ASN A 618 -29.84 -11.53 -13.83
N SER A 619 -28.57 -11.19 -13.59
CA SER A 619 -27.90 -11.33 -12.30
C SER A 619 -28.29 -10.27 -11.27
N LEU A 620 -29.09 -9.27 -11.65
CA LEU A 620 -29.44 -8.16 -10.78
C LEU A 620 -30.67 -8.48 -9.91
N PRO A 621 -30.75 -7.92 -8.69
CA PRO A 621 -31.88 -8.13 -7.77
C PRO A 621 -33.12 -7.28 -8.12
N TYR A 622 -33.18 -6.70 -9.31
CA TYR A 622 -34.31 -5.92 -9.84
C TYR A 622 -34.53 -6.22 -11.32
N ASP A 623 -35.78 -6.00 -11.78
CA ASP A 623 -36.15 -6.20 -13.17
C ASP A 623 -35.40 -5.19 -14.06
N VAL A 624 -34.92 -5.64 -15.19
CA VAL A 624 -34.26 -4.79 -16.19
C VAL A 624 -34.89 -4.97 -17.54
N SER A 625 -34.82 -3.92 -18.39
CA SER A 625 -35.28 -4.00 -19.77
C SER A 625 -34.17 -3.59 -20.75
N PRO A 626 -33.04 -4.32 -20.79
CA PRO A 626 -31.88 -3.95 -21.60
C PRO A 626 -32.14 -4.10 -23.10
N LEU A 627 -31.31 -3.42 -23.86
CA LEU A 627 -31.09 -3.70 -25.28
C LEU A 627 -29.96 -4.72 -25.41
N ILE A 628 -30.24 -5.84 -26.05
CA ILE A 628 -29.30 -6.95 -26.22
C ILE A 628 -28.94 -7.09 -27.69
N GLU A 629 -27.65 -7.07 -28.00
CA GLU A 629 -27.14 -7.43 -29.32
C GLU A 629 -27.15 -8.96 -29.48
N LEU A 630 -27.78 -9.45 -30.55
CA LEU A 630 -27.89 -10.87 -30.86
C LEU A 630 -26.79 -11.32 -31.82
N PRO A 631 -26.46 -12.62 -31.83
CA PRO A 631 -25.52 -13.19 -32.80
C PRO A 631 -25.93 -12.93 -34.26
N GLU A 632 -24.95 -12.86 -35.16
CA GLU A 632 -25.14 -12.65 -36.62
C GLU A 632 -26.18 -13.59 -37.24
N SER A 633 -26.33 -14.81 -36.71
CA SER A 633 -27.30 -15.80 -37.15
C SER A 633 -28.77 -15.39 -36.95
N TRP A 634 -29.03 -14.31 -36.21
CA TRP A 634 -30.36 -13.74 -35.98
C TRP A 634 -30.67 -12.57 -36.93
N ASN A 635 -29.70 -12.13 -37.74
CA ASN A 635 -29.90 -11.02 -38.66
C ASN A 635 -30.98 -11.33 -39.71
N GLY A 636 -31.93 -10.40 -39.85
CA GLY A 636 -33.05 -10.54 -40.75
C GLY A 636 -34.09 -11.56 -40.30
N TYR A 637 -34.15 -11.88 -39.00
CA TYR A 637 -35.20 -12.69 -38.38
C TYR A 637 -35.92 -11.89 -37.28
N SER A 638 -37.20 -12.19 -37.09
CA SER A 638 -37.96 -11.74 -35.91
C SER A 638 -37.43 -12.43 -34.65
N VAL A 639 -37.62 -11.78 -33.50
CA VAL A 639 -37.22 -12.31 -32.19
C VAL A 639 -38.49 -12.48 -31.36
N CYS A 640 -38.72 -13.66 -30.81
CA CYS A 640 -39.86 -13.93 -29.94
C CYS A 640 -39.40 -14.23 -28.51
N ASP A 641 -40.24 -13.92 -27.52
CA ASP A 641 -40.07 -14.43 -26.16
C ASP A 641 -40.60 -15.88 -26.01
N GLU A 642 -40.49 -16.44 -24.81
CA GLU A 642 -40.98 -17.79 -24.46
C GLU A 642 -42.47 -18.01 -24.75
N SER A 643 -43.29 -16.95 -24.71
CA SER A 643 -44.72 -17.04 -25.01
C SER A 643 -45.04 -17.00 -26.52
N GLY A 644 -44.02 -16.84 -27.36
CA GLY A 644 -44.14 -16.69 -28.81
C GLY A 644 -44.49 -15.27 -29.26
N ARG A 645 -44.46 -14.29 -28.36
CA ARG A 645 -44.71 -12.88 -28.68
C ARG A 645 -43.48 -12.27 -29.34
N GLU A 646 -43.67 -11.64 -30.49
CA GLU A 646 -42.59 -10.90 -31.19
C GLU A 646 -42.16 -9.67 -30.38
N LEU A 647 -40.85 -9.50 -30.22
CA LEU A 647 -40.22 -8.40 -29.51
C LEU A 647 -39.76 -7.32 -30.49
N PRO A 648 -39.78 -6.04 -30.07
CA PRO A 648 -39.25 -4.96 -30.89
C PRO A 648 -37.74 -5.14 -31.14
N VAL A 649 -37.35 -5.07 -32.42
CA VAL A 649 -35.96 -5.19 -32.88
C VAL A 649 -35.53 -3.96 -33.65
N GLN A 650 -34.23 -3.71 -33.63
CA GLN A 650 -33.53 -2.70 -34.41
C GLN A 650 -32.28 -3.32 -35.01
N HIS A 651 -31.82 -2.86 -36.17
CA HIS A 651 -30.57 -3.31 -36.74
C HIS A 651 -29.54 -2.19 -36.60
N GLU A 652 -28.38 -2.50 -36.03
CA GLU A 652 -27.33 -1.53 -35.70
C GLU A 652 -25.98 -2.15 -36.05
N ASN A 653 -25.13 -1.43 -36.79
CA ASN A 653 -23.76 -1.87 -37.11
C ASN A 653 -23.65 -3.31 -37.64
N GLY A 654 -24.65 -3.80 -38.40
CA GLY A 654 -24.65 -5.16 -38.93
C GLY A 654 -25.19 -6.23 -37.97
N ARG A 655 -25.79 -5.85 -36.83
CA ARG A 655 -26.31 -6.77 -35.81
C ARG A 655 -27.75 -6.44 -35.44
N THR A 656 -28.51 -7.46 -35.07
CA THR A 656 -29.88 -7.30 -34.55
C THR A 656 -29.82 -7.01 -33.06
N VAL A 657 -30.41 -5.89 -32.64
CA VAL A 657 -30.58 -5.47 -31.25
C VAL A 657 -32.05 -5.65 -30.87
N VAL A 658 -32.31 -6.27 -29.72
CA VAL A 658 -33.67 -6.51 -29.21
C VAL A 658 -33.85 -5.92 -27.83
N ARG A 659 -35.03 -5.35 -27.56
CA ARG A 659 -35.44 -4.97 -26.21
C ARG A 659 -36.03 -6.18 -25.49
N VAL A 660 -35.47 -6.54 -24.35
CA VAL A 660 -35.95 -7.69 -23.57
C VAL A 660 -36.24 -7.26 -22.15
N ARG A 661 -37.41 -7.57 -21.62
CA ARG A 661 -37.67 -7.47 -20.18
C ARG A 661 -37.15 -8.73 -19.50
N LEU A 662 -36.15 -8.58 -18.65
CA LEU A 662 -35.58 -9.65 -17.83
C LEU A 662 -36.01 -9.45 -16.38
N PRO A 663 -36.80 -10.37 -15.80
CA PRO A 663 -37.12 -10.33 -14.38
C PRO A 663 -35.86 -10.44 -13.51
N LYS A 664 -35.90 -9.91 -12.29
CA LYS A 664 -34.80 -10.02 -11.34
C LYS A 664 -34.38 -11.47 -11.07
N LEU A 665 -33.08 -11.72 -11.01
CA LEU A 665 -32.50 -13.04 -10.68
C LEU A 665 -33.13 -14.20 -11.49
N ALA A 666 -33.44 -13.95 -12.76
CA ALA A 666 -34.18 -14.88 -13.59
C ALA A 666 -33.51 -15.10 -14.94
N PHE A 667 -33.87 -16.23 -15.55
CA PHE A 667 -33.53 -16.57 -16.91
C PHE A 667 -34.71 -16.25 -17.84
N SER A 668 -34.42 -15.94 -19.09
CA SER A 668 -35.42 -15.74 -20.13
C SER A 668 -34.87 -16.27 -21.45
N VAL A 669 -35.69 -17.02 -22.18
CA VAL A 669 -35.34 -17.55 -23.49
C VAL A 669 -35.93 -16.69 -24.59
N LEU A 670 -35.08 -16.34 -25.55
CA LEU A 670 -35.49 -15.80 -26.83
C LEU A 670 -35.53 -16.91 -27.87
N LYS A 671 -36.47 -16.84 -28.80
CA LYS A 671 -36.56 -17.74 -29.96
C LYS A 671 -36.50 -16.97 -31.27
N ARG A 672 -35.73 -17.49 -32.22
CA ARG A 672 -35.61 -16.93 -33.57
C ARG A 672 -36.87 -17.26 -34.35
N GLY A 673 -37.56 -16.22 -34.79
CA GLY A 673 -38.80 -16.29 -35.55
C GLY A 673 -38.57 -16.37 -37.06
N LYS A 674 -39.51 -15.81 -37.81
CA LYS A 674 -39.51 -15.78 -39.29
C LYS A 674 -38.58 -14.70 -39.83
N ARG A 675 -38.12 -14.89 -41.06
CA ARG A 675 -37.32 -13.89 -41.79
C ARG A 675 -38.11 -12.58 -41.95
N CYS A 676 -37.52 -11.45 -41.60
CA CYS A 676 -38.13 -10.12 -41.66
C CYS A 676 -37.17 -9.09 -42.25
N ARG A 677 -37.74 -8.02 -42.83
CA ARG A 677 -36.98 -6.88 -43.36
C ARG A 677 -36.85 -5.83 -42.27
N VAL A 678 -35.62 -5.54 -41.85
CA VAL A 678 -35.37 -4.49 -40.84
C VAL A 678 -35.10 -3.16 -41.57
N PRO A 679 -35.70 -2.04 -41.13
CA PRO A 679 -35.49 -0.73 -41.75
C PRO A 679 -34.02 -0.31 -41.77
N ALA A 680 -33.62 0.46 -42.78
CA ALA A 680 -32.27 0.99 -42.92
C ALA A 680 -32.05 2.22 -42.02
N ASP A 681 -30.81 2.40 -41.56
CA ASP A 681 -30.38 3.56 -40.79
C ASP A 681 -30.59 4.85 -41.61
N THR A 682 -31.29 5.82 -41.02
CA THR A 682 -31.43 7.16 -41.62
C THR A 682 -30.39 8.11 -41.04
N ASP A 683 -29.57 8.65 -41.92
CA ASP A 683 -28.73 9.82 -41.68
C ASP A 683 -29.62 11.07 -41.80
N SER A 684 -29.94 11.69 -40.66
CA SER A 684 -30.55 13.02 -40.64
C SER A 684 -29.55 13.98 -40.00
N GLY A 685 -29.21 15.08 -40.68
CA GLY A 685 -28.23 16.06 -40.20
C GLY A 685 -28.62 16.83 -38.93
N GLU A 686 -29.76 16.53 -38.31
CA GLU A 686 -30.20 17.13 -37.05
C GLU A 686 -29.49 16.49 -35.84
N LEU A 687 -28.80 17.31 -35.04
CA LEU A 687 -28.13 16.90 -33.80
C LEU A 687 -29.10 16.87 -32.61
N VAL A 688 -30.23 16.19 -32.80
CA VAL A 688 -31.33 16.10 -31.83
C VAL A 688 -31.59 14.64 -31.47
N LEU A 689 -31.61 14.38 -30.17
CA LEU A 689 -32.10 13.13 -29.58
C LEU A 689 -33.42 13.41 -28.87
N GLU A 690 -34.50 12.82 -29.38
CA GLU A 690 -35.84 13.08 -28.90
C GLU A 690 -36.67 11.79 -28.88
N ASN A 691 -37.45 11.61 -27.82
CA ASN A 691 -38.45 10.56 -27.71
C ASN A 691 -39.77 11.13 -27.14
N SER A 692 -40.70 10.29 -26.70
CA SER A 692 -41.98 10.76 -26.14
C SER A 692 -41.86 11.53 -24.83
N ARG A 693 -40.76 11.37 -24.09
CA ARG A 693 -40.56 11.90 -22.73
C ARG A 693 -39.57 13.06 -22.65
N ILE A 694 -38.53 13.04 -23.47
CA ILE A 694 -37.41 13.98 -23.37
C ILE A 694 -36.94 14.45 -24.75
N ARG A 695 -36.29 15.62 -24.76
CA ARG A 695 -35.62 16.21 -25.91
C ARG A 695 -34.27 16.77 -25.50
N TYR A 696 -33.24 16.35 -26.21
CA TYR A 696 -31.87 16.85 -26.07
C TYR A 696 -31.37 17.39 -27.41
N VAL A 697 -30.85 18.62 -27.39
CA VAL A 697 -30.27 19.27 -28.57
C VAL A 697 -28.79 19.53 -28.30
N PHE A 698 -27.96 19.15 -29.28
CA PHE A 698 -26.51 19.30 -29.20
C PHE A 698 -25.99 20.28 -30.25
N ALA A 699 -24.94 21.00 -29.89
CA ALA A 699 -24.11 21.72 -30.84
C ALA A 699 -23.09 20.77 -31.52
N PRO A 700 -22.49 21.15 -32.66
CA PRO A 700 -21.51 20.32 -33.37
C PRO A 700 -20.26 19.95 -32.55
N ASP A 701 -19.93 20.71 -31.51
CA ASP A 701 -18.81 20.44 -30.60
C ASP A 701 -19.17 19.50 -29.43
N ALA A 702 -20.31 18.81 -29.54
CA ALA A 702 -20.92 17.92 -28.55
C ALA A 702 -21.49 18.62 -27.30
N THR A 703 -21.53 19.96 -27.26
CA THR A 703 -22.14 20.69 -26.15
C THR A 703 -23.66 20.45 -26.13
N LEU A 704 -24.21 20.03 -24.99
CA LEU A 704 -25.65 19.93 -24.77
C LEU A 704 -26.21 21.33 -24.49
N ILE A 705 -27.04 21.84 -25.41
CA ILE A 705 -27.59 23.20 -25.38
C ILE A 705 -29.06 23.26 -24.96
N GLU A 706 -29.79 22.15 -25.09
CA GLU A 706 -31.18 22.02 -24.66
C GLU A 706 -31.40 20.65 -24.04
N ALA A 707 -32.10 20.59 -22.91
CA ALA A 707 -32.42 19.35 -22.22
C ALA A 707 -33.78 19.48 -21.52
N VAL A 708 -34.85 19.06 -22.20
CA VAL A 708 -36.22 19.28 -21.76
C VAL A 708 -36.91 17.95 -21.46
N GLU A 709 -37.52 17.85 -20.27
CA GLU A 709 -38.53 16.84 -19.98
C GLU A 709 -39.89 17.35 -20.43
N LYS A 710 -40.52 16.62 -21.36
CA LYS A 710 -41.68 17.09 -22.12
C LYS A 710 -42.96 17.15 -21.29
N GLU A 711 -43.10 16.27 -20.31
CA GLU A 711 -44.31 16.16 -19.50
C GLU A 711 -44.49 17.40 -18.62
N SER A 712 -43.44 17.82 -17.91
CA SER A 712 -43.46 19.05 -17.09
C SER A 712 -43.03 20.30 -17.86
N GLY A 713 -42.42 20.16 -19.03
CA GLY A 713 -41.78 21.25 -19.77
C GLY A 713 -40.49 21.78 -19.10
N ARG A 714 -40.00 21.08 -18.05
CA ARG A 714 -38.85 21.52 -17.27
C ARG A 714 -37.55 21.31 -18.04
N SER A 715 -36.72 22.35 -18.06
CA SER A 715 -35.32 22.25 -18.47
C SER A 715 -34.49 21.62 -17.34
N VAL A 716 -33.65 20.64 -17.68
CA VAL A 716 -32.61 20.08 -16.80
C VAL A 716 -31.43 21.04 -16.67
N LEU A 717 -31.18 21.86 -17.69
CA LEU A 717 -30.15 22.89 -17.67
C LEU A 717 -30.69 24.17 -17.02
N SER A 718 -29.89 24.79 -16.16
CA SER A 718 -30.12 26.15 -15.69
C SER A 718 -30.11 27.14 -16.86
N PRO A 719 -30.84 28.27 -16.80
CA PRO A 719 -30.83 29.27 -17.87
C PRO A 719 -29.40 29.71 -18.26
N GLY A 720 -29.04 29.55 -19.53
CA GLY A 720 -27.71 29.87 -20.06
C GLY A 720 -26.59 28.88 -19.71
N ALA A 721 -26.89 27.79 -19.00
CA ALA A 721 -25.94 26.72 -18.74
C ALA A 721 -25.92 25.72 -19.90
N HIS A 722 -24.76 25.10 -20.11
CA HIS A 722 -24.58 24.01 -21.05
C HIS A 722 -24.24 22.71 -20.30
N GLY A 723 -24.41 21.57 -20.97
CA GLY A 723 -23.99 20.26 -20.47
C GLY A 723 -23.01 19.56 -21.43
N ASN A 724 -22.50 18.40 -21.02
CA ASN A 724 -21.59 17.57 -21.82
C ASN A 724 -20.38 18.35 -22.38
N GLU A 725 -19.84 19.27 -21.58
CA GLU A 725 -18.72 20.10 -21.98
C GLU A 725 -17.38 19.40 -21.72
N PHE A 726 -16.59 19.24 -22.76
CA PHE A 726 -15.20 18.81 -22.62
C PHE A 726 -14.27 19.99 -22.38
N ALA A 727 -13.32 19.79 -21.47
CA ALA A 727 -12.30 20.77 -21.12
C ALA A 727 -11.00 20.03 -20.78
N LEU A 728 -9.88 20.56 -21.26
CA LEU A 728 -8.54 20.08 -20.90
C LEU A 728 -7.85 21.17 -20.08
N TYR A 729 -7.58 20.83 -18.82
CA TYR A 729 -6.85 21.68 -17.87
C TYR A 729 -5.38 21.30 -17.85
N VAL A 730 -4.52 22.25 -17.46
CA VAL A 730 -3.12 21.93 -17.15
C VAL A 730 -3.09 21.34 -15.75
N ASP A 731 -2.75 20.06 -15.68
CA ASP A 731 -2.53 19.36 -14.42
C ASP A 731 -1.03 19.29 -14.13
N ARG A 732 -0.60 20.10 -13.16
CA ARG A 732 0.78 20.12 -12.63
C ARG A 732 0.68 20.26 -11.12
N ALA A 733 0.63 19.11 -10.47
CA ALA A 733 0.58 19.03 -9.02
C ALA A 733 1.82 19.68 -8.36
N LEU A 734 1.65 20.22 -7.15
CA LEU A 734 2.74 20.82 -6.37
C LEU A 734 3.79 19.80 -5.94
N THR A 735 3.41 18.56 -5.65
CA THR A 735 4.31 17.57 -5.05
C THR A 735 4.21 16.20 -5.73
N TYR A 736 3.02 15.60 -5.84
CA TYR A 736 2.88 14.22 -6.32
C TYR A 736 2.01 14.13 -7.59
N GLU A 737 2.63 14.09 -8.76
CA GLU A 737 1.95 14.18 -10.07
C GLU A 737 0.84 13.15 -10.32
N ALA A 738 1.00 11.90 -9.86
CA ALA A 738 -0.02 10.86 -10.05
C ALA A 738 -1.07 10.82 -8.93
N TRP A 739 -0.77 11.42 -7.78
CA TRP A 739 -1.64 11.38 -6.62
C TRP A 739 -2.52 12.63 -6.53
N ASP A 740 -1.96 13.82 -6.75
CA ASP A 740 -2.63 15.08 -6.41
C ASP A 740 -3.27 15.73 -7.64
N VAL A 741 -4.43 16.35 -7.38
CA VAL A 741 -5.03 17.38 -8.24
C VAL A 741 -5.29 18.57 -7.33
N ASP A 742 -4.61 19.69 -7.61
CA ASP A 742 -4.61 20.87 -6.74
C ASP A 742 -5.83 21.76 -6.97
N PRO A 743 -6.37 22.43 -5.93
CA PRO A 743 -7.65 23.13 -5.99
C PRO A 743 -7.69 24.36 -6.93
N TYR A 744 -6.55 24.81 -7.46
CA TYR A 744 -6.48 25.95 -8.35
C TYR A 744 -6.70 25.61 -9.84
N TYR A 745 -6.73 24.32 -10.23
CA TYR A 745 -6.93 23.95 -11.63
C TYR A 745 -8.20 24.55 -12.28
N PRO A 746 -9.35 24.72 -11.58
CA PRO A 746 -10.55 25.29 -12.18
C PRO A 746 -10.43 26.79 -12.52
N ASN A 747 -9.45 27.50 -11.93
CA ASN A 747 -9.20 28.92 -12.20
C ASN A 747 -8.43 29.14 -13.52
N GLN A 748 -7.91 28.06 -14.12
CA GLN A 748 -7.23 28.13 -15.40
C GLN A 748 -8.25 28.26 -16.53
N THR A 749 -7.87 28.95 -17.61
CA THR A 749 -8.61 28.87 -18.87
C THR A 749 -8.36 27.50 -19.52
N PRO A 750 -9.35 26.59 -19.60
CA PRO A 750 -9.13 25.28 -20.19
C PRO A 750 -9.05 25.39 -21.71
N LEU A 751 -8.35 24.43 -22.34
CA LEU A 751 -8.49 24.20 -23.77
C LEU A 751 -9.85 23.51 -24.04
N ARG A 752 -10.56 24.01 -25.05
CA ARG A 752 -11.82 23.42 -25.52
C ARG A 752 -11.58 22.67 -26.83
N PRO A 753 -12.19 21.49 -27.02
CA PRO A 753 -12.03 20.77 -28.27
C PRO A 753 -12.78 21.48 -29.41
N GLN A 754 -12.32 21.24 -30.63
CA GLN A 754 -12.99 21.72 -31.85
C GLN A 754 -13.72 20.56 -32.52
N SER A 755 -14.92 20.84 -33.05
CA SER A 755 -15.66 19.85 -33.84
C SER A 755 -14.92 19.51 -35.13
N VAL A 756 -14.76 18.22 -35.40
CA VAL A 756 -14.30 17.69 -36.70
C VAL A 756 -15.50 17.15 -37.47
N ARG A 757 -16.35 16.37 -36.80
CA ARG A 757 -17.55 15.78 -37.37
C ARG A 757 -18.63 15.63 -36.30
N ALA A 758 -19.87 15.95 -36.64
CA ALA A 758 -21.05 15.66 -35.83
C ALA A 758 -22.17 15.16 -36.74
N ARG A 759 -22.81 14.05 -36.38
CA ARG A 759 -23.91 13.49 -37.18
C ARG A 759 -24.80 12.57 -36.34
N LYS A 760 -26.04 12.38 -36.79
CA LYS A 760 -26.89 11.32 -36.29
C LYS A 760 -26.50 10.01 -36.97
N VAL A 761 -25.99 9.06 -36.19
CA VAL A 761 -25.56 7.75 -36.70
C VAL A 761 -26.65 6.70 -36.59
N LEU A 762 -27.68 6.95 -35.78
CA LEU A 762 -28.75 6.01 -35.54
C LEU A 762 -30.06 6.75 -35.24
N ALA A 763 -31.13 6.32 -35.91
CA ALA A 763 -32.49 6.81 -35.68
C ALA A 763 -33.47 5.65 -35.89
N GLY A 764 -33.59 4.79 -34.87
CA GLY A 764 -34.44 3.62 -34.94
C GLY A 764 -35.50 3.54 -33.84
N PRO A 765 -36.38 2.52 -33.90
CA PRO A 765 -37.52 2.37 -32.99
C PRO A 765 -37.14 2.05 -31.55
N LEU A 766 -35.93 1.55 -31.28
CA LEU A 766 -35.45 1.19 -29.95
C LEU A 766 -34.57 2.27 -29.32
N ARG A 767 -33.74 2.94 -30.13
CA ARG A 767 -32.87 4.03 -29.70
C ARG A 767 -32.37 4.86 -30.89
N SER A 768 -31.95 6.08 -30.59
CA SER A 768 -31.23 6.99 -31.49
C SER A 768 -29.85 7.31 -30.92
N ALA A 769 -28.90 7.66 -31.79
CA ALA A 769 -27.55 8.03 -31.36
C ALA A 769 -26.93 9.13 -32.24
N LEU A 770 -26.16 10.01 -31.60
CA LEU A 770 -25.30 10.99 -32.24
C LEU A 770 -23.84 10.55 -32.08
N GLU A 771 -23.03 10.81 -33.10
CA GLU A 771 -21.58 10.63 -33.04
C GLU A 771 -20.88 11.98 -33.25
N PHE A 772 -19.96 12.27 -32.34
CA PHE A 772 -19.08 13.44 -32.38
C PHE A 772 -17.63 12.98 -32.48
N GLU A 773 -16.90 13.51 -33.46
CA GLU A 773 -15.44 13.46 -33.51
C GLU A 773 -14.92 14.87 -33.25
N LEU A 774 -14.11 15.00 -32.21
CA LEU A 774 -13.56 16.27 -31.77
C LEU A 774 -12.03 16.19 -31.73
N LYS A 775 -11.38 17.33 -31.94
CA LYS A 775 -9.91 17.46 -31.84
C LYS A 775 -9.54 18.41 -30.72
N ILE A 776 -8.57 18.01 -29.89
CA ILE A 776 -7.98 18.87 -28.86
C ILE A 776 -6.48 18.64 -28.81
N SER A 777 -5.70 19.68 -29.09
CA SER A 777 -4.25 19.55 -29.29
C SER A 777 -3.95 18.44 -30.33
N ASN A 778 -3.07 17.49 -29.99
CA ASN A 778 -2.72 16.32 -30.81
C ASN A 778 -3.62 15.09 -30.54
N SER A 779 -4.67 15.22 -29.72
CA SER A 779 -5.58 14.13 -29.36
C SER A 779 -6.90 14.22 -30.10
N THR A 780 -7.54 13.06 -30.30
CA THR A 780 -8.89 12.93 -30.89
C THR A 780 -9.82 12.34 -29.85
N ILE A 781 -10.99 12.96 -29.68
CA ILE A 781 -12.08 12.45 -28.84
C ILE A 781 -13.18 11.94 -29.78
N ARG A 782 -13.63 10.71 -29.58
CA ARG A 782 -14.83 10.18 -30.23
C ARG A 782 -15.86 9.90 -29.15
N GLN A 783 -17.01 10.56 -29.24
CA GLN A 783 -18.13 10.37 -28.35
C GLN A 783 -19.33 9.88 -29.15
N THR A 784 -19.97 8.82 -28.66
CA THR A 784 -21.30 8.42 -29.10
C THR A 784 -22.26 8.73 -27.95
N VAL A 785 -23.29 9.51 -28.24
CA VAL A 785 -24.34 9.87 -27.28
C VAL A 785 -25.61 9.15 -27.68
N VAL A 786 -26.21 8.39 -26.76
CA VAL A 786 -27.33 7.50 -27.05
C VAL A 786 -28.56 7.88 -26.24
N LEU A 787 -29.72 7.87 -26.89
CA LEU A 787 -31.02 8.00 -26.25
C LEU A 787 -31.94 6.85 -26.66
N GLU A 788 -32.40 6.09 -25.67
CA GLU A 788 -33.39 5.05 -25.87
C GLU A 788 -34.81 5.60 -26.09
N ALA A 789 -35.64 4.90 -26.86
CA ALA A 789 -36.99 5.35 -27.23
C ALA A 789 -37.95 5.52 -26.03
N GLU A 790 -37.72 4.78 -24.93
CA GLU A 790 -38.55 4.84 -23.72
C GLU A 790 -37.78 5.41 -22.49
N GLY A 791 -36.48 5.68 -22.66
CA GLY A 791 -35.59 6.11 -21.58
C GLY A 791 -35.60 7.61 -21.34
N THR A 792 -35.19 8.03 -20.14
CA THR A 792 -34.92 9.44 -19.80
C THR A 792 -33.45 9.71 -19.53
N ARG A 793 -32.61 8.68 -19.60
CA ARG A 793 -31.17 8.75 -19.38
C ARG A 793 -30.47 8.92 -20.72
N LEU A 794 -29.46 9.79 -20.74
CA LEU A 794 -28.51 9.95 -21.82
C LEU A 794 -27.29 9.07 -21.51
N ASP A 795 -26.88 8.24 -22.46
CA ASP A 795 -25.69 7.38 -22.36
C ASP A 795 -24.51 7.89 -23.19
#